data_AF-A0A0S2JYA0-F1
#
_entry.id   AF-A0A0S2JYA0-F1
#
_cell.length_a   1.000
_cell.length_b   1.000
_cell.length_c   1.000
_cell.angle_alpha   90.00
_cell.angle_beta   90.00
_cell.angle_gamma   90.00
#
_symmetry.space_group_name_H-M   'P 1'
#
loop_
_entity.id
_entity.type
_entity.pdbx_description
1 polymer ?
#
loop_
_entity_poly.entity_id
_entity_poly.type
_entity_poly.pdbx_seq_one_letter_code
_entity_poly.pdbx_strand_id
1 'polypeptide(L)'
;MSTSAQQKSFKTDKRRLFKDRFAQYSITAGGVMVLVALLLIFFYLLYVVEPILESAKVEKRTDVSLSSEKNYVGIGVEEQTEIAYLLEDSGSVDFYHIKGDSSGQLMKSLDVELDGNITTFAKSAPFLGLYAYGLDNGAIKLVKPSFLVTFPGNERLITPRIGYPLDGEQLLVDEQEQAIAKFAFSYYEDKAAAVALTEDKRVVFAAFTPEENMFTGEVEWLIERTELDIDGRVNELLISPDTSRVFVRSANKIYIFDTRDPAEVEQFQVLAANEENANLVSATLLAGANSLMLANDNGEVSQWFEVNTEDNGRQFAKIRAFETEKTNKLDIYTEYYRRTFFTTTSSGDLGVYYTTSEAELWRGKISEQAIDNFAVSPRANAVLSLSNNTLSIFEVHNEHPEVTWSALWNEVWYEGYPEPAYTWQSTSASDDFESKFSLVPISFGTIKAAMYAMLFAVPIAISAAIYTAYFMSSELRRVVKPTVEIMEALPTVILGFLAGLWLAPLIETHLPAVIALVTLLPVAVIATAFGWTKLPASIRHLIPDGWHSILLIPVVLFIGWLSFAISGQIELWVFDGNVRQYLTNELGLTFDQRNSLVVGIAMGFAVIPTIFSIAEDAVFSVPKHLSNGSLALGATQWQTLVYVVLLTASPGIFSAVMMGLGRAVGETMIVLMATGNTPIMDWSIFQGMRTLAANIAVEMPESEVGSSHYRILFLAAFVLFIFTFVFNTLAEFVRQRLREKYSSM
;
A
#
# COMPACT_ATOMS: atom_id res chain seq x y z
N MET A 1 -80.46 -42.05 -10.92
CA MET A 1 -80.73 -41.96 -9.46
C MET A 1 -79.40 -41.86 -8.73
N SER A 2 -79.36 -40.91 -7.80
CA SER A 2 -78.22 -40.39 -7.02
C SER A 2 -77.49 -41.41 -6.15
N THR A 3 -76.16 -41.28 -6.04
CA THR A 3 -75.46 -41.33 -4.74
C THR A 3 -74.14 -40.55 -4.83
N SER A 4 -73.92 -39.79 -3.77
CA SER A 4 -73.07 -38.61 -3.65
C SER A 4 -71.58 -38.92 -3.49
N ALA A 5 -70.75 -38.20 -4.23
CA ALA A 5 -69.35 -37.97 -3.88
C ALA A 5 -69.27 -37.13 -2.60
N GLN A 6 -68.87 -37.73 -1.48
CA GLN A 6 -68.35 -36.99 -0.34
C GLN A 6 -66.88 -36.65 -0.59
N GLN A 7 -66.62 -35.63 -1.40
CA GLN A 7 -65.35 -34.90 -1.32
C GLN A 7 -65.40 -34.05 -0.04
N LYS A 8 -64.77 -34.54 1.03
CA LYS A 8 -64.39 -33.70 2.17
C LYS A 8 -63.35 -32.70 1.67
N SER A 9 -63.81 -31.55 1.18
CA SER A 9 -63.01 -30.33 1.10
C SER A 9 -62.59 -30.00 2.53
N PHE A 10 -61.34 -30.29 2.88
CA PHE A 10 -60.72 -29.71 4.07
C PHE A 10 -60.70 -28.19 3.82
N LYS A 11 -61.67 -27.47 4.39
CA LYS A 11 -61.60 -26.01 4.49
C LYS A 11 -60.34 -25.68 5.27
N THR A 12 -59.28 -25.29 4.57
CA THR A 12 -58.04 -24.80 5.20
C THR A 12 -58.43 -23.69 6.17
N ASP A 13 -58.11 -23.88 7.44
CA ASP A 13 -58.40 -22.91 8.51
C ASP A 13 -57.89 -21.54 8.07
N LYS A 14 -58.75 -20.51 8.09
CA LYS A 14 -58.40 -19.14 7.69
C LYS A 14 -57.19 -18.63 8.47
N ARG A 15 -56.99 -19.09 9.72
CA ARG A 15 -55.80 -18.78 10.52
C ARG A 15 -54.52 -19.36 9.93
N ARG A 16 -54.57 -20.58 9.38
CA ARG A 16 -53.40 -21.20 8.73
C ARG A 16 -53.05 -20.48 7.42
N LEU A 17 -54.05 -20.15 6.61
CA LEU A 17 -53.86 -19.45 5.34
C LEU A 17 -53.31 -18.02 5.55
N PHE A 18 -53.73 -17.34 6.62
CA PHE A 18 -53.13 -16.07 7.05
C PHE A 18 -51.67 -16.25 7.49
N LYS A 19 -51.38 -17.25 8.33
CA LYS A 19 -50.00 -17.55 8.78
C LYS A 19 -49.07 -17.88 7.60
N ASP A 20 -49.53 -18.70 6.65
CA ASP A 20 -48.74 -19.08 5.47
C ASP A 20 -48.43 -17.86 4.59
N ARG A 21 -49.44 -16.99 4.34
CA ARG A 21 -49.21 -15.73 3.60
C ARG A 21 -48.29 -14.77 4.34
N PHE A 22 -48.50 -14.59 5.65
CA PHE A 22 -47.65 -13.74 6.46
C PHE A 22 -46.20 -14.22 6.46
N ALA A 23 -45.97 -15.54 6.56
CA ALA A 23 -44.64 -16.14 6.47
C ALA A 23 -44.01 -15.90 5.09
N GLN A 24 -44.75 -16.12 4.00
CA GLN A 24 -44.24 -15.86 2.65
C GLN A 24 -43.87 -14.39 2.43
N TYR A 25 -44.71 -13.45 2.86
CA TYR A 25 -44.41 -12.02 2.79
C TYR A 25 -43.19 -11.67 3.66
N SER A 26 -43.09 -12.21 4.87
CA SER A 26 -41.97 -11.95 5.77
C SER A 26 -40.65 -12.48 5.22
N ILE A 27 -40.63 -13.69 4.65
CA ILE A 27 -39.44 -14.28 4.02
C ILE A 27 -39.02 -13.47 2.79
N THR A 28 -39.99 -13.10 1.94
CA THR A 28 -39.71 -12.32 0.73
C THR A 28 -39.21 -10.92 1.09
N ALA A 29 -39.86 -10.24 2.04
CA ALA A 29 -39.43 -8.92 2.53
C ALA A 29 -38.04 -8.98 3.18
N GLY A 30 -37.76 -10.02 3.97
CA GLY A 30 -36.43 -10.25 4.54
C GLY A 30 -35.37 -10.44 3.46
N GLY A 31 -35.63 -11.25 2.44
CA GLY A 31 -34.71 -11.44 1.31
C GLY A 31 -34.45 -10.14 0.53
N VAL A 32 -35.49 -9.36 0.26
CA VAL A 32 -35.35 -8.03 -0.38
C VAL A 32 -34.56 -7.08 0.51
N MET A 33 -34.80 -7.06 1.82
CA MET A 33 -34.07 -6.20 2.77
C MET A 33 -32.57 -6.55 2.81
N VAL A 34 -32.20 -7.84 2.74
CA VAL A 34 -30.80 -8.26 2.64
C VAL A 34 -30.15 -7.75 1.35
N LEU A 35 -30.84 -7.85 0.21
CA LEU A 35 -30.36 -7.30 -1.05
C LEU A 35 -30.16 -5.78 -0.98
N VAL A 36 -31.14 -5.06 -0.41
CA VAL A 36 -31.05 -3.61 -0.20
C VAL A 36 -29.87 -3.27 0.71
N ALA A 37 -29.66 -4.02 1.80
CA ALA A 37 -28.52 -3.82 2.68
C ALA A 37 -27.18 -4.04 1.96
N LEU A 38 -27.05 -5.09 1.14
CA LEU A 38 -25.85 -5.34 0.33
C LEU A 38 -25.60 -4.21 -0.68
N LEU A 39 -26.65 -3.71 -1.34
CA LEU A 39 -26.53 -2.56 -2.24
C LEU A 39 -26.13 -1.28 -1.49
N LEU A 40 -26.69 -1.03 -0.31
CA LEU A 40 -26.31 0.12 0.52
C LEU A 40 -24.86 0.03 0.98
N ILE A 41 -24.38 -1.15 1.38
CA ILE A 41 -22.97 -1.37 1.70
C ILE A 41 -22.09 -1.08 0.47
N PHE A 42 -22.47 -1.58 -0.70
CA PHE A 42 -21.75 -1.33 -1.95
C PHE A 42 -21.65 0.18 -2.26
N PHE A 43 -22.77 0.91 -2.22
CA PHE A 43 -22.77 2.35 -2.46
C PHE A 43 -22.05 3.13 -1.36
N TYR A 44 -22.09 2.67 -0.12
CA TYR A 44 -21.34 3.28 0.97
C TYR A 44 -19.83 3.13 0.78
N LEU A 45 -19.36 1.92 0.42
CA LEU A 45 -17.95 1.70 0.09
C LEU A 45 -17.52 2.60 -1.08
N LEU A 46 -18.35 2.68 -2.14
CA LEU A 46 -18.08 3.54 -3.29
C LEU A 46 -18.00 5.01 -2.90
N TYR A 47 -18.91 5.50 -2.07
CA TYR A 47 -18.92 6.90 -1.58
C TYR A 47 -17.67 7.26 -0.78
N VAL A 48 -17.18 6.34 0.07
CA VAL A 48 -15.95 6.58 0.85
C VAL A 48 -14.70 6.58 -0.05
N VAL A 49 -14.72 5.78 -1.11
CA VAL A 49 -13.62 5.65 -2.09
C VAL A 49 -13.64 6.74 -3.16
N GLU A 50 -14.79 7.36 -3.46
CA GLU A 50 -14.93 8.35 -4.53
C GLU A 50 -13.87 9.48 -4.48
N PRO A 51 -13.55 10.10 -3.33
CA PRO A 51 -12.60 11.21 -3.30
C PRO A 51 -11.15 10.86 -3.69
N ILE A 52 -10.73 9.60 -3.56
CA ILE A 52 -9.39 9.17 -4.03
C ILE A 52 -9.34 8.92 -5.54
N LEU A 53 -10.49 8.97 -6.22
CA LEU A 53 -10.61 8.82 -7.68
C LEU A 53 -10.81 10.17 -8.39
N GLU A 54 -10.99 11.26 -7.63
CA GLU A 54 -11.13 12.59 -8.21
C GLU A 54 -9.79 13.11 -8.75
N SER A 55 -9.82 13.71 -9.95
CA SER A 55 -8.67 14.42 -10.50
C SER A 55 -8.44 15.73 -9.76
N ALA A 56 -7.18 16.19 -9.73
CA ALA A 56 -6.84 17.47 -9.13
C ALA A 56 -7.55 18.62 -9.87
N LYS A 57 -7.92 19.66 -9.12
CA LYS A 57 -8.54 20.88 -9.68
C LYS A 57 -7.72 22.08 -9.26
N VAL A 58 -7.49 23.00 -10.21
CA VAL A 58 -6.84 24.29 -9.97
C VAL A 58 -7.82 25.38 -10.38
N GLU A 59 -8.27 26.18 -9.41
CA GLU A 59 -9.27 27.23 -9.62
C GLU A 59 -8.73 28.59 -9.21
N LYS A 60 -8.94 29.61 -10.05
CA LYS A 60 -8.46 30.95 -9.76
C LYS A 60 -9.32 31.60 -8.67
N ARG A 61 -8.69 31.99 -7.55
CA ARG A 61 -9.36 32.67 -6.43
C ARG A 61 -9.42 34.18 -6.65
N THR A 62 -8.27 34.82 -6.85
CA THR A 62 -8.19 36.29 -6.94
C THR A 62 -6.88 36.75 -7.58
N ASP A 63 -6.88 38.00 -8.06
CA ASP A 63 -5.70 38.70 -8.56
C ASP A 63 -5.42 39.93 -7.71
N VAL A 64 -4.14 40.15 -7.42
CA VAL A 64 -3.65 41.32 -6.71
C VAL A 64 -2.65 42.03 -7.61
N SER A 65 -2.97 43.26 -8.01
CA SER A 65 -2.04 44.13 -8.72
C SER A 65 -1.03 44.74 -7.76
N LEU A 66 0.25 44.55 -8.03
CA LEU A 66 1.37 45.06 -7.24
C LEU A 66 1.92 46.36 -7.85
N SER A 67 2.69 47.11 -7.06
CA SER A 67 3.37 48.31 -7.55
C SER A 67 4.40 47.94 -8.63
N SER A 68 4.45 48.70 -9.72
CA SER A 68 5.42 48.53 -10.82
C SER A 68 6.85 48.95 -10.46
N GLU A 69 7.05 49.62 -9.32
CA GLU A 69 8.35 50.16 -8.91
C GLU A 69 9.24 49.14 -8.18
N LYS A 70 8.66 48.00 -7.74
CA LYS A 70 9.36 46.97 -6.96
C LYS A 70 9.59 45.72 -7.79
N ASN A 71 10.75 45.09 -7.58
CA ASN A 71 11.11 43.82 -8.20
C ASN A 71 11.15 42.71 -7.16
N TYR A 72 10.24 41.74 -7.28
CA TYR A 72 10.11 40.65 -6.32
C TYR A 72 10.88 39.42 -6.77
N VAL A 73 11.78 38.93 -5.92
CA VAL A 73 12.65 37.77 -6.17
C VAL A 73 12.17 36.49 -5.50
N GLY A 74 11.23 36.60 -4.56
CA GLY A 74 10.63 35.46 -3.89
C GLY A 74 9.21 35.77 -3.44
N ILE A 75 8.35 34.75 -3.43
CA ILE A 75 6.99 34.86 -2.93
C ILE A 75 6.67 33.66 -2.03
N GLY A 76 5.75 33.84 -1.11
CA GLY A 76 5.19 32.75 -0.33
C GLY A 76 3.93 33.17 0.41
N VAL A 77 3.39 32.26 1.21
CA VAL A 77 2.09 32.46 1.86
C VAL A 77 2.05 31.84 3.26
N GLU A 78 1.26 32.44 4.14
CA GLU A 78 0.92 31.88 5.44
C GLU A 78 0.06 30.61 5.32
N GLU A 79 0.11 29.75 6.35
CA GLU A 79 -0.48 28.41 6.36
C GLU A 79 -1.98 28.37 5.95
N GLN A 80 -2.77 29.36 6.35
CA GLN A 80 -4.21 29.45 6.06
C GLN A 80 -4.53 30.25 4.80
N THR A 81 -3.52 30.63 4.02
CA THR A 81 -3.66 31.37 2.75
C THR A 81 -4.38 32.72 2.91
N GLU A 82 -4.14 33.41 4.03
CA GLU A 82 -4.75 34.72 4.32
C GLU A 82 -3.82 35.89 4.01
N ILE A 83 -2.50 35.66 4.14
CA ILE A 83 -1.45 36.66 3.95
C ILE A 83 -0.38 36.08 3.03
N ALA A 84 -0.09 36.78 1.93
CA ALA A 84 1.07 36.53 1.10
C ALA A 84 2.25 37.41 1.56
N TYR A 85 3.47 36.89 1.42
CA TYR A 85 4.68 37.67 1.61
C TYR A 85 5.51 37.66 0.32
N LEU A 86 6.09 38.80 -0.03
CA LEU A 86 6.90 38.98 -1.23
C LEU A 86 8.23 39.59 -0.82
N LEU A 87 9.33 38.97 -1.25
CA LEU A 87 10.69 39.40 -0.99
C LEU A 87 11.19 40.23 -2.16
N GLU A 88 11.68 41.43 -1.87
CA GLU A 88 12.22 42.37 -2.85
C GLU A 88 13.74 42.20 -3.01
N ASP A 89 14.27 42.44 -4.21
CA ASP A 89 15.73 42.42 -4.44
C ASP A 89 16.50 43.48 -3.65
N SER A 90 15.83 44.55 -3.21
CA SER A 90 16.38 45.62 -2.37
C SER A 90 16.49 45.28 -0.88
N GLY A 91 15.99 44.11 -0.45
CA GLY A 91 16.07 43.66 0.94
C GLY A 91 14.86 44.01 1.80
N SER A 92 13.72 44.32 1.19
CA SER A 92 12.45 44.52 1.91
C SER A 92 11.53 43.30 1.74
N VAL A 93 10.62 43.09 2.70
CA VAL A 93 9.57 42.05 2.65
C VAL A 93 8.20 42.69 2.81
N ASP A 94 7.40 42.59 1.77
CA ASP A 94 6.05 43.12 1.72
C ASP A 94 5.02 42.03 2.06
N PHE A 95 4.07 42.36 2.94
CA PHE A 95 3.00 41.47 3.36
C PHE A 95 1.66 41.98 2.85
N TYR A 96 0.95 41.16 2.08
CA TYR A 96 -0.34 41.50 1.47
C TYR A 96 -1.45 40.60 2.01
N HIS A 97 -2.62 41.20 2.27
CA HIS A 97 -3.84 40.42 2.45
C HIS A 97 -4.27 39.79 1.12
N ILE A 98 -4.61 38.50 1.15
CA ILE A 98 -5.04 37.76 -0.06
C ILE A 98 -6.39 37.03 0.13
N LYS A 99 -7.10 37.33 1.23
CA LYS A 99 -8.39 36.71 1.57
C LYS A 99 -9.37 37.74 2.11
N GLY A 100 -10.64 37.61 1.72
CA GLY A 100 -11.73 38.49 2.15
C GLY A 100 -11.75 39.85 1.46
N ASP A 101 -12.53 40.79 2.01
CA ASP A 101 -12.79 42.11 1.41
C ASP A 101 -11.54 43.00 1.33
N SER A 102 -10.50 42.70 2.10
CA SER A 102 -9.22 43.42 2.11
C SER A 102 -8.16 42.79 1.20
N SER A 103 -8.54 41.82 0.36
CA SER A 103 -7.63 41.20 -0.60
C SER A 103 -6.97 42.26 -1.50
N GLY A 104 -5.66 42.17 -1.63
CA GLY A 104 -4.81 43.09 -2.38
C GLY A 104 -4.28 44.29 -1.60
N GLN A 105 -4.66 44.47 -0.34
CA GLN A 105 -4.12 45.55 0.50
C GLN A 105 -2.76 45.16 1.09
N LEU A 106 -1.80 46.09 1.01
CA LEU A 106 -0.50 45.98 1.69
C LEU A 106 -0.70 46.19 3.20
N MET A 107 -0.35 45.18 4.00
CA MET A 107 -0.41 45.22 5.46
C MET A 107 0.79 45.93 6.06
N LYS A 108 1.99 45.54 5.62
CA LYS A 108 3.25 45.97 6.21
C LYS A 108 4.39 45.71 5.22
N SER A 109 5.36 46.60 5.23
CA SER A 109 6.67 46.40 4.60
C SER A 109 7.71 46.39 5.71
N LEU A 110 8.61 45.41 5.70
CA LEU A 110 9.66 45.24 6.70
C LEU A 110 11.01 45.12 6.00
N ASP A 111 11.95 45.98 6.37
CA ASP A 111 13.32 45.93 5.86
C ASP A 111 14.15 44.88 6.60
N VAL A 112 15.01 44.19 5.86
CA VAL A 112 15.98 43.24 6.40
C VAL A 112 17.23 43.99 6.84
N GLU A 113 17.71 43.69 8.04
CA GLU A 113 18.97 44.24 8.54
C GLU A 113 20.17 43.56 7.88
N LEU A 114 20.88 44.30 7.03
CA LEU A 114 22.00 43.85 6.20
C LEU A 114 23.22 44.76 6.37
N ASP A 115 24.40 44.14 6.47
CA ASP A 115 25.71 44.83 6.56
C ASP A 115 26.49 44.68 5.24
N GLY A 116 25.90 45.12 4.13
CA GLY A 116 26.48 45.04 2.78
C GLY A 116 25.48 45.35 1.69
N ASN A 117 25.92 45.40 0.43
CA ASN A 117 25.00 45.52 -0.70
C ASN A 117 24.54 44.13 -1.15
N ILE A 118 23.25 44.00 -1.45
CA ILE A 118 22.68 42.75 -1.95
C ILE A 118 23.16 42.49 -3.37
N THR A 119 23.71 41.31 -3.62
CA THR A 119 24.15 40.87 -4.94
C THR A 119 23.22 39.81 -5.51
N THR A 120 22.66 38.94 -4.67
CA THR A 120 21.90 37.78 -5.12
C THR A 120 20.93 37.27 -4.04
N PHE A 121 20.05 36.35 -4.41
CA PHE A 121 19.00 35.81 -3.56
C PHE A 121 18.90 34.29 -3.74
N ALA A 122 18.61 33.58 -2.65
CA ALA A 122 18.34 32.15 -2.69
C ALA A 122 17.18 31.77 -1.77
N LYS A 123 16.54 30.66 -2.12
CA LYS A 123 15.53 29.98 -1.31
C LYS A 123 16.04 28.61 -0.90
N SER A 124 15.73 28.20 0.33
CA SER A 124 15.95 26.83 0.82
C SER A 124 14.80 25.90 0.42
N ALA A 125 14.84 24.65 0.88
CA ALA A 125 13.73 23.71 0.70
C ALA A 125 12.41 24.28 1.26
N PRO A 126 11.26 24.10 0.56
CA PRO A 126 10.01 24.78 0.94
C PRO A 126 9.59 24.59 2.39
N PHE A 127 9.72 23.37 2.95
CA PHE A 127 9.31 23.08 4.32
C PHE A 127 10.10 23.82 5.41
N LEU A 128 11.33 24.27 5.12
CA LEU A 128 12.11 25.10 6.04
C LEU A 128 11.58 26.53 6.08
N GLY A 129 11.02 27.00 4.96
CA GLY A 129 10.52 28.36 4.79
C GLY A 129 11.61 29.43 4.94
N LEU A 130 12.87 29.10 4.66
CA LEU A 130 14.01 30.02 4.78
C LEU A 130 14.39 30.61 3.43
N TYR A 131 14.77 31.87 3.47
CA TYR A 131 15.33 32.62 2.36
C TYR A 131 16.65 33.24 2.79
N ALA A 132 17.48 33.64 1.84
CA ALA A 132 18.71 34.35 2.16
C ALA A 132 19.08 35.37 1.08
N TYR A 133 19.75 36.43 1.50
CA TYR A 133 20.38 37.42 0.63
C TYR A 133 21.89 37.22 0.66
N GLY A 134 22.50 37.13 -0.52
CA GLY A 134 23.95 37.15 -0.69
C GLY A 134 24.45 38.57 -0.84
N LEU A 135 25.61 38.84 -0.25
CA LEU A 135 26.18 40.17 -0.16
C LEU A 135 27.48 40.30 -0.97
N ASP A 136 27.88 41.55 -1.19
CA ASP A 136 29.13 41.92 -1.88
C ASP A 136 30.40 41.61 -1.08
N ASN A 137 30.28 41.35 0.22
CA ASN A 137 31.36 40.99 1.13
C ASN A 137 31.58 39.47 1.31
N GLY A 138 30.96 38.62 0.47
CA GLY A 138 31.09 37.17 0.56
C GLY A 138 30.27 36.49 1.66
N ALA A 139 29.41 37.23 2.37
CA ALA A 139 28.51 36.70 3.38
C ALA A 139 27.07 36.49 2.86
N ILE A 140 26.32 35.63 3.56
CA ILE A 140 24.89 35.45 3.37
C ILE A 140 24.13 35.78 4.66
N LYS A 141 22.95 36.38 4.52
CA LYS A 141 22.03 36.64 5.63
C LYS A 141 20.76 35.81 5.46
N LEU A 142 20.46 34.95 6.43
CA LEU A 142 19.23 34.15 6.44
C LEU A 142 18.06 34.96 7.00
N VAL A 143 16.89 34.81 6.37
CA VAL A 143 15.63 35.45 6.76
C VAL A 143 14.48 34.45 6.69
N LYS A 144 13.58 34.53 7.66
CA LYS A 144 12.38 33.68 7.75
C LYS A 144 11.14 34.54 7.97
N PRO A 145 10.34 34.81 6.93
CA PRO A 145 9.01 35.39 7.11
C PRO A 145 8.19 34.53 8.07
N SER A 146 7.66 35.13 9.15
CA SER A 146 6.90 34.41 10.16
C SER A 146 5.67 35.22 10.62
N PHE A 147 4.71 34.51 11.20
CA PHE A 147 3.40 35.05 11.52
C PHE A 147 3.09 34.81 13.00
N LEU A 148 2.98 35.89 13.77
CA LEU A 148 2.60 35.81 15.18
C LEU A 148 1.08 35.89 15.31
N VAL A 149 0.46 34.83 15.81
CA VAL A 149 -0.98 34.80 16.08
C VAL A 149 -1.24 35.23 17.52
N THR A 150 -2.04 36.27 17.70
CA THR A 150 -2.46 36.81 19.01
C THR A 150 -3.97 36.95 19.06
N PHE A 151 -4.54 37.07 20.26
CA PHE A 151 -6.00 37.18 20.47
C PHE A 151 -6.39 38.44 21.27
N PRO A 152 -6.01 39.66 20.83
CA PRO A 152 -6.43 40.88 21.51
C PRO A 152 -7.96 40.99 21.48
N GLY A 153 -8.60 41.13 22.65
CA GLY A 153 -10.06 41.22 22.74
C GLY A 153 -10.82 39.96 22.31
N ASN A 154 -10.16 38.79 22.30
CA ASN A 154 -10.73 37.52 21.84
C ASN A 154 -10.96 37.42 20.32
N GLU A 155 -10.33 38.31 19.54
CA GLU A 155 -10.31 38.26 18.07
C GLU A 155 -8.92 37.82 17.58
N ARG A 156 -8.86 36.90 16.61
CA ARG A 156 -7.60 36.40 16.04
C ARG A 156 -6.94 37.49 15.21
N LEU A 157 -5.73 37.90 15.60
CA LEU A 157 -4.89 38.85 14.87
C LEU A 157 -3.58 38.16 14.47
N ILE A 158 -3.28 38.17 13.16
CA ILE A 158 -2.02 37.68 12.62
C ILE A 158 -1.11 38.87 12.36
N THR A 159 0.04 38.93 13.03
CA THR A 159 1.03 40.00 12.87
C THR A 159 2.26 39.45 12.12
N PRO A 160 2.56 39.94 10.91
CA PRO A 160 3.76 39.55 10.18
C PRO A 160 5.03 40.09 10.84
N ARG A 161 6.08 39.26 10.84
CA ARG A 161 7.43 39.63 11.29
C ARG A 161 8.50 38.87 10.49
N ILE A 162 9.71 39.40 10.46
CA ILE A 162 10.88 38.69 9.93
C ILE A 162 11.58 38.02 11.11
N GLY A 163 11.72 36.70 11.04
CA GLY A 163 12.59 35.94 11.93
C GLY A 163 13.99 35.88 11.35
N TYR A 164 14.99 35.95 12.23
CA TYR A 164 16.40 35.85 11.88
C TYR A 164 16.94 34.57 12.53
N PRO A 165 17.09 33.47 11.77
CA PRO A 165 17.85 32.31 12.24
C PRO A 165 19.27 32.75 12.64
N LEU A 166 19.91 31.97 13.52
CA LEU A 166 21.30 32.23 13.96
C LEU A 166 21.44 33.61 14.64
N ASP A 167 20.41 34.04 15.36
CA ASP A 167 20.32 35.36 16.03
C ASP A 167 20.62 36.57 15.12
N GLY A 168 20.48 36.39 13.80
CA GLY A 168 20.76 37.43 12.81
C GLY A 168 22.24 37.60 12.49
N GLU A 169 23.11 36.66 12.83
CA GLU A 169 24.48 36.67 12.33
C GLU A 169 24.52 36.46 10.80
N GLN A 170 25.51 37.07 10.16
CA GLN A 170 25.81 36.83 8.75
C GLN A 170 26.81 35.69 8.64
N LEU A 171 26.53 34.73 7.77
CA LEU A 171 27.41 33.60 7.54
C LEU A 171 28.40 33.95 6.43
N LEU A 172 29.68 34.10 6.79
CA LEU A 172 30.74 34.37 5.81
C LEU A 172 31.06 33.09 5.02
N VAL A 173 30.62 33.03 3.76
CA VAL A 173 30.75 31.84 2.90
C VAL A 173 32.12 31.81 2.22
N ASP A 174 32.57 32.92 1.64
CA ASP A 174 33.88 33.05 1.00
C ASP A 174 34.85 33.83 1.89
N GLU A 175 35.99 33.22 2.23
CA GLU A 175 37.02 33.87 3.06
C GLU A 175 37.78 34.98 2.30
N GLN A 176 37.70 35.00 0.96
CA GLN A 176 38.29 36.05 0.13
C GLN A 176 37.37 37.27 -0.05
N GLU A 177 36.23 37.28 0.66
CA GLU A 177 35.22 38.36 0.67
C GLU A 177 34.77 38.75 -0.75
N GLN A 178 34.75 37.80 -1.70
CA GLN A 178 34.26 38.06 -3.05
C GLN A 178 32.74 38.11 -3.08
N ALA A 179 32.20 38.98 -3.91
CA ALA A 179 30.75 39.10 -4.12
C ALA A 179 30.13 37.75 -4.54
N ILE A 180 29.04 37.37 -3.88
CA ILE A 180 28.33 36.13 -4.19
C ILE A 180 27.46 36.37 -5.44
N ALA A 181 27.71 35.63 -6.52
CA ALA A 181 26.93 35.73 -7.75
C ALA A 181 25.68 34.83 -7.72
N LYS A 182 25.79 33.63 -7.15
CA LYS A 182 24.69 32.67 -6.98
C LYS A 182 25.00 31.76 -5.81
N PHE A 183 23.99 31.31 -5.07
CA PHE A 183 24.21 30.34 -4.00
C PHE A 183 22.97 29.50 -3.73
N ALA A 184 23.18 28.41 -3.00
CA ALA A 184 22.14 27.63 -2.35
C ALA A 184 22.55 27.37 -0.91
N PHE A 185 21.58 27.25 -0.01
CA PHE A 185 21.85 27.07 1.41
C PHE A 185 20.78 26.19 2.07
N SER A 186 21.15 25.60 3.19
CA SER A 186 20.22 24.93 4.09
C SER A 186 20.59 25.24 5.54
N TYR A 187 19.59 25.25 6.41
CA TYR A 187 19.74 25.26 7.86
C TYR A 187 18.70 24.33 8.47
N TYR A 188 19.14 23.20 9.01
CA TYR A 188 18.30 22.14 9.56
C TYR A 188 18.99 21.46 10.74
N GLU A 189 18.26 21.19 11.82
CA GLU A 189 18.78 20.58 13.07
C GLU A 189 20.12 21.22 13.54
N ASP A 190 20.15 22.55 13.58
CA ASP A 190 21.31 23.37 13.99
C ASP A 190 22.56 23.26 13.10
N LYS A 191 22.49 22.58 11.96
CA LYS A 191 23.54 22.58 10.93
C LYS A 191 23.20 23.57 9.84
N ALA A 192 24.10 24.51 9.55
CA ALA A 192 23.98 25.41 8.40
C ALA A 192 25.04 25.05 7.36
N ALA A 193 24.67 25.10 6.08
CA ALA A 193 25.63 24.98 4.99
C ALA A 193 25.20 25.81 3.80
N ALA A 194 26.17 26.30 3.04
CA ALA A 194 25.96 27.05 1.82
C ALA A 194 26.96 26.63 0.75
N VAL A 195 26.50 26.59 -0.50
CA VAL A 195 27.35 26.47 -1.68
C VAL A 195 27.15 27.73 -2.51
N ALA A 196 28.24 28.42 -2.84
CA ALA A 196 28.22 29.71 -3.51
C ALA A 196 29.14 29.73 -4.73
N LEU A 197 28.68 30.37 -5.81
CA LEU A 197 29.49 30.81 -6.94
C LEU A 197 29.88 32.27 -6.69
N THR A 198 31.18 32.52 -6.56
CA THR A 198 31.77 33.85 -6.39
C THR A 198 31.98 34.55 -7.73
N GLU A 199 32.15 35.87 -7.72
CA GLU A 199 32.36 36.68 -8.94
C GLU A 199 33.60 36.27 -9.75
N ASP A 200 34.64 35.78 -9.06
CA ASP A 200 35.86 35.22 -9.66
C ASP A 200 35.68 33.80 -10.26
N LYS A 201 34.45 33.28 -10.23
CA LYS A 201 33.99 32.00 -10.79
C LYS A 201 34.41 30.75 -10.02
N ARG A 202 34.83 30.86 -8.77
CA ARG A 202 35.03 29.70 -7.88
C ARG A 202 33.70 29.22 -7.32
N VAL A 203 33.60 27.92 -7.05
CA VAL A 203 32.46 27.34 -6.33
C VAL A 203 32.95 26.93 -4.96
N VAL A 204 32.45 27.58 -3.92
CA VAL A 204 32.87 27.35 -2.54
C VAL A 204 31.71 26.74 -1.77
N PHE A 205 31.97 25.60 -1.15
CA PHE A 205 31.10 25.01 -0.13
C PHE A 205 31.60 25.46 1.25
N ALA A 206 30.68 25.92 2.09
CA ALA A 206 30.95 26.30 3.48
C ALA A 206 29.92 25.62 4.40
N ALA A 207 30.40 24.92 5.42
CA ALA A 207 29.58 24.35 6.48
C ALA A 207 29.85 25.07 7.80
N PHE A 208 28.77 25.30 8.56
CA PHE A 208 28.77 26.02 9.83
C PHE A 208 28.18 25.07 10.88
N THR A 209 29.04 24.55 11.75
CA THR A 209 28.66 23.61 12.81
C THR A 209 28.80 24.29 14.17
N PRO A 210 27.76 24.27 15.02
CA PRO A 210 27.86 24.84 16.36
C PRO A 210 28.70 23.93 17.25
N GLU A 211 29.70 24.49 17.93
CA GLU A 211 30.53 23.81 18.91
C GLU A 211 30.40 24.53 20.26
N GLU A 212 29.93 23.82 21.29
CA GLU A 212 29.83 24.38 22.64
C GLU A 212 31.18 24.29 23.34
N ASN A 213 31.72 25.44 23.74
CA ASN A 213 32.95 25.48 24.50
C ASN A 213 32.74 24.86 25.89
N MET A 214 33.37 23.71 26.13
CA MET A 214 33.24 22.92 27.36
C MET A 214 33.59 23.69 28.66
N PHE A 215 34.29 24.82 28.58
CA PHE A 215 34.68 25.64 29.74
C PHE A 215 33.81 26.87 29.95
N THR A 216 33.32 27.51 28.89
CA THR A 216 32.53 28.75 28.97
C THR A 216 31.04 28.54 28.74
N GLY A 217 30.63 27.43 28.09
CA GLY A 217 29.26 27.18 27.63
C GLY A 217 28.84 28.10 26.48
N GLU A 218 29.78 28.87 25.90
CA GLU A 218 29.52 29.70 24.73
C GLU A 218 29.56 28.83 23.47
N VAL A 219 28.63 29.05 22.55
CA VAL A 219 28.57 28.36 21.25
C VAL A 219 29.44 29.13 20.26
N GLU A 220 30.49 28.50 19.76
CA GLU A 220 31.32 29.01 18.65
C GLU A 220 30.97 28.24 17.37
N TRP A 221 30.97 28.92 16.23
CA TRP A 221 30.74 28.25 14.93
C TRP A 221 32.05 27.73 14.36
N LEU A 222 32.19 26.42 14.26
CA LEU A 222 33.23 25.80 13.44
C LEU A 222 32.85 25.93 11.97
N ILE A 223 33.71 26.60 11.19
CA ILE A 223 33.47 26.85 9.77
C ILE A 223 34.48 26.09 8.93
N GLU A 224 33.98 25.16 8.12
CA GLU A 224 34.78 24.38 7.18
C GLU A 224 34.45 24.82 5.76
N ARG A 225 35.48 25.06 4.94
CA ARG A 225 35.32 25.57 3.57
C ARG A 225 36.12 24.72 2.60
N THR A 226 35.46 24.34 1.50
CA THR A 226 36.08 23.55 0.44
C THR A 226 35.72 24.15 -0.92
N GLU A 227 36.72 24.37 -1.76
CA GLU A 227 36.51 24.75 -3.15
C GLU A 227 36.19 23.51 -3.99
N LEU A 228 35.10 23.57 -4.73
CA LEU A 228 34.61 22.48 -5.58
C LEU A 228 35.13 22.67 -7.01
N ASP A 229 35.84 21.68 -7.54
CA ASP A 229 36.34 21.71 -8.91
C ASP A 229 35.23 21.36 -9.90
N ILE A 230 34.86 22.31 -10.77
CA ILE A 230 33.73 22.18 -11.69
C ILE A 230 34.11 22.73 -13.06
N ASP A 231 34.03 21.87 -14.07
CA ASP A 231 34.26 22.31 -15.45
C ASP A 231 33.07 23.11 -15.99
N GLY A 232 33.35 24.28 -16.56
CA GLY A 232 32.42 25.04 -17.39
C GLY A 232 31.67 26.15 -16.68
N ARG A 233 30.47 26.48 -17.17
CA ARG A 233 29.65 27.58 -16.63
C ARG A 233 28.63 26.99 -15.66
N VAL A 234 28.71 27.39 -14.39
CA VAL A 234 27.72 27.03 -13.38
C VAL A 234 26.39 27.73 -13.68
N ASN A 235 25.34 26.93 -13.81
CA ASN A 235 23.98 27.38 -14.08
C ASN A 235 23.12 27.37 -12.82
N GLU A 236 23.21 26.34 -11.98
CA GLU A 236 22.40 26.17 -10.76
C GLU A 236 23.21 25.49 -9.66
N LEU A 237 22.85 25.80 -8.42
CA LEU A 237 23.40 25.25 -7.20
C LEU A 237 22.23 24.75 -6.36
N LEU A 238 22.33 23.56 -5.80
CA LEU A 238 21.34 22.97 -4.89
C LEU A 238 22.07 22.29 -3.74
N ILE A 239 21.43 22.24 -2.58
CA ILE A 239 21.93 21.55 -1.39
C ILE A 239 20.76 20.80 -0.75
N SER A 240 21.03 19.59 -0.26
CA SER A 240 20.02 18.84 0.49
C SER A 240 19.73 19.51 1.84
N PRO A 241 18.49 19.43 2.37
CA PRO A 241 18.09 20.01 3.64
C PRO A 241 18.97 19.57 4.81
N ASP A 242 19.34 18.29 4.84
CA ASP A 242 20.22 17.68 5.83
C ASP A 242 21.71 17.99 5.61
N THR A 243 22.06 18.82 4.62
CA THR A 243 23.41 19.24 4.25
C THR A 243 24.33 18.11 3.77
N SER A 244 23.81 16.89 3.55
CA SER A 244 24.60 15.71 3.18
C SER A 244 25.04 15.67 1.72
N ARG A 245 24.38 16.42 0.83
CA ARG A 245 24.63 16.42 -0.62
C ARG A 245 24.61 17.83 -1.18
N VAL A 246 25.54 18.12 -2.08
CA VAL A 246 25.56 19.32 -2.91
C VAL A 246 25.48 18.94 -4.38
N PHE A 247 24.61 19.62 -5.12
CA PHE A 247 24.44 19.42 -6.56
C PHE A 247 24.76 20.70 -7.30
N VAL A 248 25.60 20.60 -8.32
CA VAL A 248 25.98 21.74 -9.15
C VAL A 248 25.73 21.42 -10.61
N ARG A 249 24.91 22.25 -11.26
CA ARG A 249 24.65 22.13 -12.69
C ARG A 249 25.63 22.98 -13.48
N SER A 250 26.36 22.36 -14.40
CA SER A 250 27.18 23.03 -15.41
C SER A 250 26.75 22.56 -16.79
N ALA A 251 26.05 23.43 -17.52
CA ALA A 251 25.34 23.10 -18.75
C ALA A 251 24.45 21.85 -18.61
N ASN A 252 24.82 20.76 -19.27
CA ASN A 252 24.09 19.48 -19.31
C ASN A 252 24.65 18.43 -18.33
N LYS A 253 25.59 18.82 -17.46
CA LYS A 253 26.15 17.95 -16.43
C LYS A 253 25.68 18.37 -15.04
N ILE A 254 25.41 17.39 -14.18
CA ILE A 254 25.21 17.59 -12.74
C ILE A 254 26.40 16.97 -12.01
N TYR A 255 27.13 17.79 -11.26
CA TYR A 255 28.17 17.35 -10.33
C TYR A 255 27.51 17.15 -8.97
N ILE A 256 27.71 15.96 -8.38
CA ILE A 256 27.16 15.57 -7.09
C ILE A 256 28.32 15.39 -6.14
N PHE A 257 28.28 16.10 -5.01
CA PHE A 257 29.29 16.03 -3.97
C PHE A 257 28.68 15.44 -2.69
N ASP A 258 29.44 14.58 -2.02
CA ASP A 258 29.13 14.09 -0.68
C ASP A 258 29.70 15.08 0.34
N THR A 259 28.82 15.69 1.12
CA THR A 259 29.16 16.73 2.11
C THR A 259 28.78 16.32 3.53
N ARG A 260 28.60 15.02 3.78
CA ARG A 260 28.32 14.48 5.13
C ARG A 260 29.45 14.75 6.11
N ASP A 261 30.68 14.72 5.62
CA ASP A 261 31.88 15.17 6.33
C ASP A 261 32.36 16.46 5.66
N PRO A 262 32.15 17.64 6.27
CA PRO A 262 32.51 18.90 5.63
C PRO A 262 34.03 19.14 5.54
N ALA A 263 34.83 18.39 6.31
CA ALA A 263 36.29 18.42 6.25
C ALA A 263 36.86 17.65 5.04
N GLU A 264 36.13 16.63 4.57
CA GLU A 264 36.51 15.77 3.44
C GLU A 264 35.37 15.68 2.41
N VAL A 265 35.13 16.78 1.69
CA VAL A 265 34.14 16.82 0.61
C VAL A 265 34.65 16.05 -0.60
N GLU A 266 33.91 15.02 -1.02
CA GLU A 266 34.24 14.18 -2.16
C GLU A 266 33.25 14.35 -3.32
N GLN A 267 33.74 14.33 -4.56
CA GLN A 267 32.87 14.24 -5.72
C GLN A 267 32.31 12.81 -5.85
N PHE A 268 31.03 12.65 -5.54
CA PHE A 268 30.32 11.37 -5.56
C PHE A 268 30.05 10.86 -6.99
N GLN A 269 29.52 11.72 -7.86
CA GLN A 269 29.14 11.33 -9.22
C GLN A 269 29.03 12.55 -10.14
N VAL A 270 29.27 12.36 -11.44
CA VAL A 270 28.94 13.34 -12.48
C VAL A 270 27.92 12.72 -13.43
N LEU A 271 26.72 13.30 -13.49
CA LEU A 271 25.65 12.86 -14.36
C LEU A 271 25.71 13.61 -15.69
N ALA A 272 25.74 12.89 -16.81
CA ALA A 272 25.33 13.42 -18.10
C ALA A 272 23.79 13.35 -18.15
N ALA A 273 23.14 14.45 -17.75
CA ALA A 273 21.76 14.40 -17.27
C ALA A 273 20.74 14.98 -18.27
N ASN A 274 21.20 15.34 -19.47
CA ASN A 274 20.33 15.81 -20.54
C ASN A 274 19.79 14.64 -21.36
N GLU A 275 18.57 14.79 -21.85
CA GLU A 275 18.00 13.84 -22.79
C GLU A 275 18.66 13.88 -24.16
N GLU A 276 18.46 12.82 -24.94
CA GLU A 276 19.02 12.71 -26.29
C GLU A 276 18.50 13.88 -27.16
N ASN A 277 19.42 14.72 -27.65
CA ASN A 277 19.13 15.94 -28.39
C ASN A 277 18.35 17.03 -27.63
N ALA A 278 18.41 17.04 -26.30
CA ALA A 278 17.83 18.09 -25.46
C ALA A 278 18.89 18.76 -24.60
N ASN A 279 18.60 19.98 -24.13
CA ASN A 279 19.42 20.69 -23.14
C ASN A 279 18.71 20.77 -21.80
N LEU A 280 19.51 20.68 -20.74
CA LEU A 280 19.02 20.79 -19.38
C LEU A 280 18.73 22.27 -19.04
N VAL A 281 17.49 22.56 -18.68
CA VAL A 281 16.97 23.90 -18.46
C VAL A 281 16.96 24.24 -16.97
N SER A 282 16.47 23.34 -16.12
CA SER A 282 16.33 23.55 -14.68
C SER A 282 16.54 22.25 -13.90
N ALA A 283 17.05 22.38 -12.67
CA ALA A 283 17.18 21.33 -11.67
C ALA A 283 16.58 21.78 -10.33
N THR A 284 15.92 20.87 -9.62
CA THR A 284 15.42 21.12 -8.25
C THR A 284 15.40 19.82 -7.43
N LEU A 285 15.35 19.93 -6.11
CA LEU A 285 15.19 18.78 -5.20
C LEU A 285 13.71 18.62 -4.80
N LEU A 286 13.24 17.38 -4.80
CA LEU A 286 11.90 17.03 -4.31
C LEU A 286 11.80 17.17 -2.78
N ALA A 287 10.58 17.19 -2.23
CA ALA A 287 10.36 17.08 -0.78
C ALA A 287 11.07 15.82 -0.21
N GLY A 288 11.72 15.96 0.95
CA GLY A 288 12.62 14.94 1.53
C GLY A 288 14.02 14.87 0.89
N ALA A 289 14.23 15.53 -0.25
CA ALA A 289 15.52 15.79 -0.92
C ALA A 289 16.42 14.59 -1.27
N ASN A 290 15.86 13.38 -1.27
CA ASN A 290 16.53 12.20 -1.82
C ASN A 290 16.41 12.10 -3.34
N SER A 291 15.52 12.91 -3.95
CA SER A 291 15.22 12.92 -5.38
C SER A 291 15.59 14.25 -6.04
N LEU A 292 16.38 14.17 -7.10
CA LEU A 292 16.73 15.25 -8.01
C LEU A 292 15.80 15.25 -9.22
N MET A 293 15.16 16.38 -9.48
CA MET A 293 14.27 16.60 -10.61
C MET A 293 14.97 17.46 -11.65
N LEU A 294 14.95 17.02 -12.91
CA LEU A 294 15.68 17.65 -14.02
C LEU A 294 14.75 17.92 -15.20
N ALA A 295 14.64 19.18 -15.61
CA ALA A 295 13.80 19.64 -16.71
C ALA A 295 14.62 19.91 -17.98
N ASN A 296 14.20 19.34 -19.11
CA ASN A 296 14.80 19.52 -20.42
C ASN A 296 13.97 20.44 -21.33
N ASP A 297 14.62 21.07 -22.31
CA ASP A 297 13.97 21.96 -23.29
C ASP A 297 13.01 21.25 -24.26
N ASN A 298 13.16 19.93 -24.38
CA ASN A 298 12.25 19.05 -25.12
C ASN A 298 10.93 18.75 -24.36
N GLY A 299 10.73 19.33 -23.18
CA GLY A 299 9.56 19.13 -22.33
C GLY A 299 9.64 17.89 -21.44
N GLU A 300 10.75 17.16 -21.39
CA GLU A 300 10.88 16.04 -20.45
C GLU A 300 11.32 16.54 -19.06
N VAL A 301 10.61 16.14 -18.01
CA VAL A 301 11.07 16.25 -16.63
C VAL A 301 11.43 14.86 -16.12
N SER A 302 12.67 14.62 -15.70
CA SER A 302 13.12 13.33 -15.18
C SER A 302 13.37 13.38 -13.67
N GLN A 303 13.08 12.27 -12.99
CA GLN A 303 13.39 12.07 -11.58
C GLN A 303 14.58 11.12 -11.44
N TRP A 304 15.52 11.51 -10.59
CA TRP A 304 16.73 10.77 -10.28
C TRP A 304 16.88 10.61 -8.77
N PHE A 305 17.17 9.41 -8.29
CA PHE A 305 17.54 9.18 -6.89
C PHE A 305 18.60 8.09 -6.77
N GLU A 306 19.21 8.01 -5.59
CA GLU A 306 20.26 7.04 -5.27
C GLU A 306 19.68 5.62 -5.20
N VAL A 307 20.21 4.71 -6.02
CA VAL A 307 19.87 3.28 -6.03
C VAL A 307 21.12 2.47 -5.71
N ASN A 308 20.95 1.39 -4.94
CA ASN A 308 22.04 0.48 -4.65
C ASN A 308 22.08 -0.63 -5.71
N THR A 309 23.08 -0.60 -6.57
CA THR A 309 23.29 -1.62 -7.61
C THR A 309 24.35 -2.62 -7.17
N GLU A 310 24.14 -3.91 -7.43
CA GLU A 310 25.08 -4.98 -7.01
C GLU A 310 26.50 -4.77 -7.58
N ASP A 311 26.60 -4.24 -8.80
CA ASP A 311 27.88 -4.11 -9.52
C ASP A 311 28.64 -2.80 -9.26
N ASN A 312 27.93 -1.69 -9.03
CA ASN A 312 28.52 -0.34 -8.97
C ASN A 312 28.29 0.38 -7.62
N GLY A 313 27.73 -0.31 -6.63
CA GLY A 313 27.36 0.30 -5.36
C GLY A 313 26.23 1.33 -5.53
N ARG A 314 26.23 2.36 -4.68
CA ARG A 314 25.20 3.40 -4.68
C ARG A 314 25.48 4.45 -5.75
N GLN A 315 24.49 4.75 -6.58
CA GLN A 315 24.60 5.74 -7.65
C GLN A 315 23.24 6.38 -7.93
N PHE A 316 23.22 7.63 -8.41
CA PHE A 316 22.02 8.25 -8.95
C PHE A 316 21.70 7.63 -10.31
N ALA A 317 20.46 7.14 -10.45
CA ALA A 317 19.93 6.60 -11.70
C ALA A 317 18.67 7.35 -12.11
N LYS A 318 18.40 7.42 -13.42
CA LYS A 318 17.13 7.91 -13.95
C LYS A 318 16.06 6.87 -13.66
N ILE A 319 15.04 7.27 -12.92
CA ILE A 319 13.99 6.35 -12.45
C ILE A 319 12.78 6.45 -13.34
N ARG A 320 12.37 7.68 -13.65
CA ARG A 320 11.16 7.97 -14.41
C ARG A 320 11.23 9.33 -15.08
N ALA A 321 10.31 9.56 -16.01
CA ALA A 321 10.18 10.80 -16.76
C ALA A 321 8.71 11.19 -16.93
N PHE A 322 8.48 12.49 -17.05
CA PHE A 322 7.18 13.12 -17.23
C PHE A 322 7.24 13.97 -18.50
N GLU A 323 6.25 13.81 -19.37
CA GLU A 323 6.15 14.63 -20.58
C GLU A 323 5.37 15.91 -20.27
N THR A 324 5.99 17.06 -20.50
CA THR A 324 5.39 18.39 -20.39
C THR A 324 5.39 19.10 -21.74
N GLU A 325 5.02 20.37 -21.78
CA GLU A 325 5.14 21.16 -23.02
C GLU A 325 6.61 21.45 -23.37
N LYS A 326 6.89 21.48 -24.68
CA LYS A 326 8.20 21.82 -25.22
C LYS A 326 8.45 23.31 -25.08
N THR A 327 9.42 23.68 -24.25
CA THR A 327 9.76 25.07 -24.03
C THR A 327 11.22 25.23 -23.62
N ASN A 328 11.81 26.36 -24.01
CA ASN A 328 13.17 26.72 -23.62
C ASN A 328 13.28 27.19 -22.16
N LYS A 329 12.14 27.40 -21.46
CA LYS A 329 12.09 27.75 -20.04
C LYS A 329 11.01 26.91 -19.35
N LEU A 330 11.45 25.93 -18.58
CA LEU A 330 10.62 25.02 -17.80
C LEU A 330 11.14 25.03 -16.36
N ASP A 331 10.39 25.65 -15.46
CA ASP A 331 10.75 25.72 -14.04
C ASP A 331 9.97 24.67 -13.25
N ILE A 332 10.63 24.06 -12.25
CA ILE A 332 10.03 23.04 -11.37
C ILE A 332 9.89 23.61 -9.96
N TYR A 333 8.71 23.46 -9.37
CA TYR A 333 8.41 23.84 -7.99
C TYR A 333 7.88 22.65 -7.22
N THR A 334 8.26 22.52 -5.96
CA THR A 334 7.92 21.35 -5.12
C THR A 334 7.04 21.75 -3.96
N GLU A 335 6.25 20.80 -3.47
CA GLU A 335 5.49 20.98 -2.23
C GLU A 335 6.39 20.89 -0.99
N TYR A 336 5.81 21.20 0.16
CA TYR A 336 6.52 21.20 1.44
C TYR A 336 6.85 19.78 1.88
N TYR A 337 5.85 18.90 1.92
CA TYR A 337 5.98 17.56 2.50
C TYR A 337 5.59 16.43 1.54
N ARG A 338 4.74 16.70 0.54
CA ARG A 338 4.30 15.67 -0.41
C ARG A 338 5.18 15.66 -1.65
N ARG A 339 5.16 14.52 -2.33
CA ARG A 339 5.95 14.24 -3.54
C ARG A 339 5.35 14.78 -4.84
N THR A 340 4.44 15.73 -4.72
CA THR A 340 3.84 16.47 -5.83
C THR A 340 4.80 17.57 -6.27
N PHE A 341 4.92 17.78 -7.59
CA PHE A 341 5.62 18.90 -8.16
C PHE A 341 4.79 19.62 -9.21
N PHE A 342 5.13 20.88 -9.41
CA PHE A 342 4.52 21.78 -10.36
C PHE A 342 5.54 22.18 -11.41
N THR A 343 5.10 22.31 -12.65
CA THR A 343 5.93 22.84 -13.73
C THR A 343 5.29 24.10 -14.30
N THR A 344 6.08 25.13 -14.52
CA THR A 344 5.62 26.33 -15.23
C THR A 344 6.40 26.55 -16.51
N THR A 345 5.70 26.94 -17.57
CA THR A 345 6.30 27.22 -18.88
C THR A 345 6.41 28.72 -19.16
N SER A 346 7.21 29.08 -20.17
CA SER A 346 7.26 30.45 -20.70
C SER A 346 5.92 30.98 -21.25
N SER A 347 4.98 30.10 -21.60
CA SER A 347 3.65 30.46 -22.10
C SER A 347 2.62 30.68 -21.00
N GLY A 348 2.99 30.43 -19.73
CA GLY A 348 2.10 30.59 -18.57
C GLY A 348 1.25 29.35 -18.27
N ASP A 349 1.65 28.18 -18.78
CA ASP A 349 1.03 26.90 -18.49
C ASP A 349 1.54 26.33 -17.17
N LEU A 350 0.64 25.72 -16.41
CA LEU A 350 0.92 25.02 -15.17
C LEU A 350 0.58 23.54 -15.34
N GLY A 351 1.55 22.68 -15.03
CA GLY A 351 1.34 21.24 -14.86
C GLY A 351 1.50 20.84 -13.40
N VAL A 352 0.69 19.90 -12.94
CA VAL A 352 0.70 19.31 -11.60
C VAL A 352 0.92 17.82 -11.74
N TYR A 353 1.94 17.28 -11.10
CA TYR A 353 2.35 15.88 -11.24
C TYR A 353 2.66 15.28 -9.89
N TYR A 354 2.45 13.97 -9.76
CA TYR A 354 2.87 13.21 -8.59
C TYR A 354 3.96 12.22 -8.99
N THR A 355 5.11 12.29 -8.31
CA THR A 355 6.31 11.57 -8.76
C THR A 355 6.18 10.06 -8.60
N THR A 356 5.80 9.57 -7.41
CA THR A 356 5.80 8.14 -7.06
C THR A 356 4.93 7.29 -7.97
N SER A 357 3.83 7.82 -8.49
CA SER A 357 2.88 7.08 -9.33
C SER A 357 2.96 7.39 -10.82
N GLU A 358 3.91 8.23 -11.23
CA GLU A 358 4.04 8.71 -12.62
C GLU A 358 2.77 9.38 -13.15
N ALA A 359 2.04 10.07 -12.27
CA ALA A 359 0.73 10.62 -12.60
C ALA A 359 0.79 12.11 -12.94
N GLU A 360 0.23 12.46 -14.10
CA GLU A 360 -0.23 13.82 -14.38
C GLU A 360 -1.57 14.06 -13.69
N LEU A 361 -1.59 14.93 -12.70
CA LEU A 361 -2.78 15.21 -11.89
C LEU A 361 -3.66 16.28 -12.52
N TRP A 362 -3.05 17.31 -13.10
CA TRP A 362 -3.74 18.41 -13.77
C TRP A 362 -2.80 19.19 -14.69
N ARG A 363 -3.32 19.75 -15.79
CA ARG A 363 -2.59 20.69 -16.64
C ARG A 363 -3.54 21.75 -17.19
N GLY A 364 -3.08 22.99 -17.26
CA GLY A 364 -3.84 24.07 -17.85
C GLY A 364 -3.09 25.40 -17.81
N LYS A 365 -3.62 26.36 -18.57
CA LYS A 365 -3.06 27.71 -18.67
C LYS A 365 -3.53 28.58 -17.50
N ILE A 366 -2.60 29.17 -16.76
CA ILE A 366 -2.90 30.02 -15.59
C ILE A 366 -2.51 31.48 -15.78
N SER A 367 -1.61 31.76 -16.73
CA SER A 367 -1.23 33.12 -17.14
C SER A 367 -1.12 33.19 -18.67
N GLU A 368 -1.32 34.38 -19.24
CA GLU A 368 -1.04 34.66 -20.66
C GLU A 368 0.43 35.00 -20.93
N GLN A 369 1.22 35.16 -19.87
CA GLN A 369 2.63 35.54 -19.90
C GLN A 369 3.47 34.57 -19.07
N ALA A 370 4.79 34.66 -19.21
CA ALA A 370 5.71 33.88 -18.41
C ALA A 370 5.50 34.15 -16.91
N ILE A 371 5.63 33.09 -16.12
CA ILE A 371 5.57 33.16 -14.66
C ILE A 371 6.97 33.50 -14.16
N ASP A 372 7.07 34.58 -13.40
CA ASP A 372 8.33 35.10 -12.87
C ASP A 372 8.70 34.40 -11.56
N ASN A 373 7.70 34.21 -10.69
CA ASN A 373 7.83 33.50 -9.43
C ASN A 373 6.60 32.65 -9.16
N PHE A 374 6.81 31.52 -8.47
CA PHE A 374 5.75 30.61 -8.07
C PHE A 374 6.00 30.06 -6.67
N ALA A 375 4.94 29.93 -5.88
CA ALA A 375 5.00 29.32 -4.56
C ALA A 375 3.77 28.45 -4.28
N VAL A 376 4.00 27.39 -3.51
CA VAL A 376 2.94 26.50 -3.03
C VAL A 376 2.65 26.83 -1.57
N SER A 377 1.39 26.74 -1.15
CA SER A 377 1.03 26.91 0.25
C SER A 377 1.56 25.74 1.10
N PRO A 378 1.88 25.95 2.39
CA PRO A 378 2.34 24.87 3.27
C PRO A 378 1.36 23.69 3.39
N ARG A 379 0.05 23.96 3.24
CA ARG A 379 -1.02 22.94 3.24
C ARG A 379 -1.32 22.38 1.86
N ALA A 380 -0.59 22.83 0.84
CA ALA A 380 -0.73 22.42 -0.55
C ALA A 380 -2.16 22.50 -1.11
N ASN A 381 -2.92 23.47 -0.60
CA ASN A 381 -4.30 23.77 -1.00
C ASN A 381 -4.42 25.06 -1.83
N ALA A 382 -3.30 25.74 -2.08
CA ALA A 382 -3.24 26.90 -2.93
C ALA A 382 -1.84 27.07 -3.54
N VAL A 383 -1.78 27.73 -4.69
CA VAL A 383 -0.55 28.17 -5.33
C VAL A 383 -0.64 29.64 -5.68
N LEU A 384 0.50 30.31 -5.63
CA LEU A 384 0.65 31.72 -5.97
C LEU A 384 1.55 31.79 -7.20
N SER A 385 1.14 32.58 -8.19
CA SER A 385 1.97 32.89 -9.35
C SER A 385 2.11 34.40 -9.49
N LEU A 386 3.33 34.86 -9.69
CA LEU A 386 3.62 36.24 -10.01
C LEU A 386 3.94 36.35 -11.51
N SER A 387 3.20 37.20 -12.22
CA SER A 387 3.45 37.49 -13.62
C SER A 387 3.19 38.97 -13.88
N ASN A 388 4.21 39.70 -14.37
CA ASN A 388 4.10 41.11 -14.75
C ASN A 388 3.44 41.98 -13.65
N ASN A 389 3.99 41.88 -12.44
CA ASN A 389 3.52 42.56 -11.22
C ASN A 389 2.05 42.29 -10.86
N THR A 390 1.48 41.19 -11.35
CA THR A 390 0.18 40.66 -10.92
C THR A 390 0.41 39.37 -10.14
N LEU A 391 0.02 39.38 -8.87
CA LEU A 391 0.01 38.19 -8.01
C LEU A 391 -1.35 37.51 -8.15
N SER A 392 -1.37 36.35 -8.78
CA SER A 392 -2.57 35.52 -8.92
C SER A 392 -2.54 34.38 -7.90
N ILE A 393 -3.67 34.18 -7.21
CA ILE A 393 -3.84 33.12 -6.23
C ILE A 393 -4.80 32.08 -6.80
N PHE A 394 -4.40 30.82 -6.79
CA PHE A 394 -5.20 29.69 -7.23
C PHE A 394 -5.42 28.72 -6.07
N GLU A 395 -6.64 28.23 -5.90
CA GLU A 395 -6.95 27.09 -5.03
C GLU A 395 -6.59 25.79 -5.74
N VAL A 396 -5.96 24.88 -5.00
CA VAL A 396 -5.61 23.55 -5.49
C VAL A 396 -6.35 22.52 -4.65
N HIS A 397 -7.28 21.81 -5.27
CA HIS A 397 -7.99 20.70 -4.66
C HIS A 397 -7.34 19.39 -5.09
N ASN A 398 -6.56 18.80 -4.18
CA ASN A 398 -5.85 17.54 -4.39
C ASN A 398 -5.54 16.92 -3.02
N GLU A 399 -6.55 16.33 -2.38
CA GLU A 399 -6.41 15.79 -1.02
C GLU A 399 -5.59 14.49 -0.97
N HIS A 400 -5.61 13.69 -2.04
CA HIS A 400 -5.07 12.33 -2.06
C HIS A 400 -4.13 12.06 -3.26
N PRO A 401 -3.08 12.88 -3.49
CA PRO A 401 -2.19 12.73 -4.66
C PRO A 401 -1.46 11.39 -4.73
N GLU A 402 -1.20 10.76 -3.59
CA GLU A 402 -0.52 9.47 -3.47
C GLU A 402 -1.35 8.29 -3.97
N VAL A 403 -2.66 8.48 -4.17
CA VAL A 403 -3.56 7.40 -4.57
C VAL A 403 -3.85 7.49 -6.06
N THR A 404 -3.34 6.52 -6.81
CA THR A 404 -3.58 6.39 -8.25
C THR A 404 -3.76 4.94 -8.63
N TRP A 405 -4.49 4.69 -9.72
CA TRP A 405 -4.72 3.31 -10.17
C TRP A 405 -3.42 2.57 -10.49
N SER A 406 -2.43 3.26 -11.08
CA SER A 406 -1.10 2.69 -11.35
C SER A 406 -0.40 2.29 -10.05
N ALA A 407 -0.31 3.17 -9.06
CA ALA A 407 0.39 2.88 -7.80
C ALA A 407 -0.24 1.73 -7.00
N LEU A 408 -1.55 1.51 -7.11
CA LEU A 408 -2.23 0.44 -6.39
C LEU A 408 -2.00 -0.95 -7.01
N TRP A 409 -1.75 -1.03 -8.33
CA TRP A 409 -1.76 -2.30 -9.09
C TRP A 409 -0.51 -2.60 -9.90
N ASN A 410 0.39 -1.64 -10.10
CA ASN A 410 1.67 -1.81 -10.78
C ASN A 410 2.84 -1.74 -9.79
N GLU A 411 4.02 -2.16 -10.24
CA GLU A 411 5.27 -1.98 -9.50
C GLU A 411 5.62 -0.50 -9.46
N VAL A 412 6.09 -0.05 -8.30
CA VAL A 412 6.53 1.33 -8.08
C VAL A 412 7.97 1.28 -7.60
N TRP A 413 8.82 2.12 -8.19
CA TRP A 413 10.19 2.28 -7.73
C TRP A 413 10.24 3.32 -6.61
N TYR A 414 10.35 2.83 -5.38
CA TYR A 414 10.44 3.66 -4.18
C TYR A 414 11.89 4.08 -3.91
N GLU A 415 12.07 5.22 -3.23
CA GLU A 415 13.41 5.67 -2.86
C GLU A 415 14.14 4.66 -1.96
N GLY A 416 15.44 4.46 -2.22
CA GLY A 416 16.27 3.50 -1.50
C GLY A 416 16.07 2.04 -1.91
N TYR A 417 15.10 1.73 -2.78
CA TYR A 417 14.92 0.38 -3.33
C TYR A 417 15.82 0.17 -4.55
N PRO A 418 16.43 -1.02 -4.70
CA PRO A 418 17.28 -1.32 -5.85
C PRO A 418 16.46 -1.47 -7.15
N GLU A 419 15.19 -1.85 -7.05
CA GLU A 419 14.31 -2.12 -8.19
C GLU A 419 12.83 -1.78 -7.87
N PRO A 420 11.96 -1.64 -8.89
CA PRO A 420 10.52 -1.50 -8.70
C PRO A 420 9.91 -2.68 -7.95
N ALA A 421 8.98 -2.43 -7.04
CA ALA A 421 8.36 -3.48 -6.24
C ALA A 421 6.90 -3.21 -5.88
N TYR A 422 6.15 -4.29 -5.66
CA TYR A 422 4.82 -4.23 -5.05
C TYR A 422 4.96 -4.20 -3.52
N THR A 423 4.83 -3.02 -2.92
CA THR A 423 4.99 -2.87 -1.46
C THR A 423 3.74 -2.28 -0.81
N TRP A 424 3.34 -2.89 0.31
CA TRP A 424 2.36 -2.32 1.23
C TRP A 424 3.07 -1.92 2.53
N GLN A 425 3.13 -0.62 2.79
CA GLN A 425 3.69 -0.01 3.99
C GLN A 425 2.94 1.31 4.26
N SER A 426 2.04 1.27 5.24
CA SER A 426 1.12 2.38 5.56
C SER A 426 1.64 3.37 6.59
N THR A 427 2.70 3.02 7.33
CA THR A 427 3.29 3.89 8.36
C THR A 427 4.82 3.84 8.33
N SER A 428 5.43 4.90 8.83
CA SER A 428 6.87 4.95 9.12
C SER A 428 7.15 5.79 10.36
N ALA A 429 8.43 5.84 10.75
CA ALA A 429 8.90 6.65 11.87
C ALA A 429 9.30 8.08 11.48
N SER A 430 9.26 8.46 10.19
CA SER A 430 9.71 9.77 9.70
C SER A 430 8.60 10.55 9.01
N ASP A 431 8.65 11.89 9.08
CA ASP A 431 7.65 12.78 8.46
C ASP A 431 7.79 12.87 6.92
N ASP A 432 8.98 12.61 6.36
CA ASP A 432 9.24 12.59 4.90
C ASP A 432 8.91 11.25 4.22
N PHE A 433 7.97 10.49 4.81
CA PHE A 433 7.67 9.13 4.40
C PHE A 433 6.98 9.04 3.04
N GLU A 434 7.51 8.17 2.17
CA GLU A 434 6.82 7.71 0.98
C GLU A 434 5.85 6.57 1.30
N SER A 435 4.57 6.89 1.41
CA SER A 435 3.51 5.91 1.63
C SER A 435 3.44 4.89 0.48
N LYS A 436 3.38 3.59 0.83
CA LYS A 436 3.36 2.49 -0.14
C LYS A 436 2.04 1.72 -0.02
N PHE A 437 1.15 1.85 -1.00
CA PHE A 437 -0.23 1.36 -0.90
C PHE A 437 -0.59 0.27 -1.93
N SER A 438 0.38 -0.52 -2.40
CA SER A 438 0.10 -1.57 -3.39
C SER A 438 -0.91 -2.60 -2.86
N LEU A 439 -2.03 -2.78 -3.55
CA LEU A 439 -3.07 -3.76 -3.21
C LEU A 439 -2.71 -5.17 -3.70
N VAL A 440 -1.69 -5.31 -4.55
CA VAL A 440 -1.30 -6.59 -5.15
C VAL A 440 -0.86 -7.60 -4.09
N PRO A 441 0.06 -7.30 -3.15
CA PRO A 441 0.54 -8.30 -2.19
C PRO A 441 -0.56 -8.79 -1.25
N ILE A 442 -1.46 -7.91 -0.84
CA ILE A 442 -2.57 -8.26 0.06
C ILE A 442 -3.69 -9.03 -0.65
N SER A 443 -3.91 -8.74 -1.94
CA SER A 443 -4.82 -9.51 -2.79
C SER A 443 -4.24 -10.89 -3.10
N PHE A 444 -2.94 -10.95 -3.41
CA PHE A 444 -2.19 -12.19 -3.58
C PHE A 444 -2.27 -13.07 -2.33
N GLY A 445 -2.03 -12.52 -1.14
CA GLY A 445 -2.15 -13.27 0.10
C GLY A 445 -3.57 -13.83 0.31
N THR A 446 -4.61 -13.10 -0.09
CA THR A 446 -6.01 -13.57 -0.01
C THR A 446 -6.23 -14.82 -0.89
N ILE A 447 -5.71 -14.78 -2.12
CA ILE A 447 -5.77 -15.92 -3.05
C ILE A 447 -4.92 -17.08 -2.52
N LYS A 448 -3.70 -16.80 -2.05
CA LYS A 448 -2.77 -17.79 -1.49
C LYS A 448 -3.38 -18.54 -0.31
N ALA A 449 -3.96 -17.82 0.66
CA ALA A 449 -4.64 -18.40 1.82
C ALA A 449 -5.82 -19.30 1.40
N ALA A 450 -6.69 -18.80 0.53
CA ALA A 450 -7.84 -19.56 0.04
C ALA A 450 -7.41 -20.81 -0.74
N MET A 451 -6.39 -20.71 -1.58
CA MET A 451 -5.86 -21.85 -2.34
C MET A 451 -5.35 -22.96 -1.44
N TYR A 452 -4.51 -22.65 -0.45
CA TYR A 452 -3.99 -23.68 0.45
C TYR A 452 -5.08 -24.27 1.34
N ALA A 453 -5.99 -23.45 1.87
CA ALA A 453 -7.14 -23.95 2.62
C ALA A 453 -7.97 -24.94 1.81
N MET A 454 -8.26 -24.62 0.54
CA MET A 454 -9.05 -25.48 -0.34
C MET A 454 -8.30 -26.75 -0.77
N LEU A 455 -6.98 -26.68 -0.94
CA LEU A 455 -6.13 -27.84 -1.22
C LEU A 455 -6.25 -28.90 -0.11
N PHE A 456 -6.34 -28.47 1.15
CA PHE A 456 -6.58 -29.35 2.30
C PHE A 456 -8.06 -29.73 2.46
N ALA A 457 -8.97 -28.76 2.40
CA ALA A 457 -10.37 -28.97 2.74
C ALA A 457 -11.13 -29.80 1.70
N VAL A 458 -10.95 -29.53 0.41
CA VAL A 458 -11.77 -30.12 -0.66
C VAL A 458 -11.63 -31.64 -0.72
N PRO A 459 -10.42 -32.24 -0.79
CA PRO A 459 -10.29 -33.69 -0.88
C PRO A 459 -10.86 -34.39 0.35
N ILE A 460 -10.63 -33.82 1.55
CA ILE A 460 -11.08 -34.40 2.81
C ILE A 460 -12.61 -34.31 2.93
N ALA A 461 -13.18 -33.12 2.72
CA ALA A 461 -14.61 -32.88 2.89
C ALA A 461 -15.45 -33.65 1.86
N ILE A 462 -15.06 -33.65 0.58
CA ILE A 462 -15.79 -34.39 -0.47
C ILE A 462 -15.70 -35.90 -0.21
N SER A 463 -14.51 -36.42 0.09
CA SER A 463 -14.34 -37.86 0.34
C SER A 463 -15.13 -38.30 1.57
N ALA A 464 -15.11 -37.50 2.64
CA ALA A 464 -15.90 -37.75 3.84
C ALA A 464 -17.40 -37.70 3.56
N ALA A 465 -17.87 -36.72 2.76
CA ALA A 465 -19.27 -36.57 2.38
C ALA A 465 -19.76 -37.76 1.56
N ILE A 466 -19.00 -38.16 0.53
CA ILE A 466 -19.30 -39.34 -0.30
C ILE A 466 -19.37 -40.59 0.57
N TYR A 467 -18.38 -40.80 1.44
CA TYR A 467 -18.35 -41.97 2.32
C TYR A 467 -19.54 -42.01 3.27
N THR A 468 -19.86 -40.87 3.89
CA THR A 468 -20.95 -40.75 4.86
C THR A 468 -22.33 -40.91 4.21
N ALA A 469 -22.54 -40.34 3.02
CA ALA A 469 -23.83 -40.42 2.34
C ALA A 469 -24.09 -41.78 1.69
N TYR A 470 -23.05 -42.44 1.17
CA TYR A 470 -23.23 -43.63 0.31
C TYR A 470 -22.78 -44.96 0.93
N PHE A 471 -21.71 -44.99 1.74
CA PHE A 471 -21.13 -46.25 2.26
C PHE A 471 -21.35 -46.47 3.76
N MET A 472 -21.61 -45.41 4.52
CA MET A 472 -21.74 -45.48 5.98
C MET A 472 -23.09 -46.04 6.43
N SER A 473 -23.09 -46.80 7.54
CA SER A 473 -24.34 -47.27 8.15
C SER A 473 -25.15 -46.11 8.74
N SER A 474 -26.47 -46.29 8.81
CA SER A 474 -27.38 -45.23 9.26
C SER A 474 -27.16 -44.81 10.73
N GLU A 475 -26.69 -45.73 11.55
CA GLU A 475 -26.38 -45.53 12.97
C GLU A 475 -25.14 -44.65 13.13
N LEU A 476 -24.08 -44.95 12.38
CA LEU A 476 -22.84 -44.19 12.45
C LEU A 476 -23.03 -42.78 11.87
N ARG A 477 -23.78 -42.66 10.77
CA ARG A 477 -24.12 -41.37 10.15
C ARG A 477 -24.86 -40.43 11.12
N ARG A 478 -25.75 -40.96 11.97
CA ARG A 478 -26.49 -40.19 12.99
C ARG A 478 -25.57 -39.53 14.03
N VAL A 479 -24.32 -40.00 14.16
CA VAL A 479 -23.31 -39.42 15.05
C VAL A 479 -22.34 -38.54 14.26
N VAL A 480 -21.81 -39.04 13.14
CA VAL A 480 -20.77 -38.36 12.36
C VAL A 480 -21.27 -37.03 11.78
N LYS A 481 -22.44 -37.02 11.12
CA LYS A 481 -22.94 -35.80 10.45
C LYS A 481 -23.13 -34.65 11.45
N PRO A 482 -23.88 -34.81 12.57
CA PRO A 482 -24.02 -33.75 13.55
C PRO A 482 -22.69 -33.31 14.18
N THR A 483 -21.74 -34.24 14.36
CA THR A 483 -20.41 -33.89 14.90
C THR A 483 -19.66 -32.95 13.96
N VAL A 484 -19.67 -33.22 12.65
CA VAL A 484 -19.04 -32.34 11.66
C VAL A 484 -19.76 -31.00 11.58
N GLU A 485 -21.09 -30.97 11.65
CA GLU A 485 -21.86 -29.71 11.66
C GLU A 485 -21.56 -28.86 12.91
N ILE A 486 -21.39 -29.49 14.08
CA ILE A 486 -20.99 -28.78 15.31
C ILE A 486 -19.58 -28.17 15.18
N MET A 487 -18.69 -28.76 14.38
CA MET A 487 -17.36 -28.18 14.12
C MET A 487 -17.44 -26.80 13.44
N GLU A 488 -18.50 -26.52 12.67
CA GLU A 488 -18.71 -25.20 12.03
C GLU A 488 -18.97 -24.09 13.05
N ALA A 489 -19.52 -24.44 14.22
CA ALA A 489 -19.82 -23.49 15.29
C ALA A 489 -18.58 -23.08 16.11
N LEU A 490 -17.40 -23.67 15.84
CA LEU A 490 -16.17 -23.30 16.52
C LEU A 490 -15.76 -21.86 16.16
N PRO A 491 -15.49 -21.00 17.16
CA PRO A 491 -15.02 -19.64 16.89
C PRO A 491 -13.70 -19.63 16.12
N THR A 492 -13.65 -18.97 14.97
CA THR A 492 -12.46 -18.91 14.11
C THR A 492 -11.28 -18.23 14.79
N VAL A 493 -11.54 -17.29 15.72
CA VAL A 493 -10.51 -16.67 16.58
C VAL A 493 -9.79 -17.72 17.43
N ILE A 494 -10.52 -18.69 18.00
CA ILE A 494 -9.92 -19.77 18.81
C ILE A 494 -9.06 -20.66 17.92
N LEU A 495 -9.54 -21.00 16.72
CA LEU A 495 -8.77 -21.79 15.76
C LEU A 495 -7.50 -21.06 15.31
N GLY A 496 -7.59 -19.76 15.02
CA GLY A 496 -6.44 -18.93 14.68
C GLY A 496 -5.42 -18.83 15.81
N PHE A 497 -5.88 -18.65 17.05
CA PHE A 497 -5.04 -18.63 18.23
C PHE A 497 -4.32 -19.97 18.45
N LEU A 498 -5.04 -21.09 18.37
CA LEU A 498 -4.44 -22.43 18.47
C LEU A 498 -3.47 -22.70 17.32
N ALA A 499 -3.77 -22.21 16.11
CA ALA A 499 -2.89 -22.32 14.97
C ALA A 499 -1.57 -21.57 15.18
N GLY A 500 -1.63 -20.33 15.64
CA GLY A 500 -0.45 -19.49 15.85
C GLY A 500 0.40 -19.87 17.07
N LEU A 501 -0.21 -20.31 18.18
CA LEU A 501 0.51 -20.58 19.44
C LEU A 501 0.84 -22.04 19.70
N TRP A 502 0.12 -22.98 19.07
CA TRP A 502 0.36 -24.41 19.28
C TRP A 502 0.75 -25.12 17.99
N LEU A 503 -0.01 -24.97 16.91
CA LEU A 503 0.27 -25.68 15.65
C LEU A 503 1.55 -25.18 14.96
N ALA A 504 1.75 -23.86 14.88
CA ALA A 504 2.93 -23.26 14.27
C ALA A 504 4.24 -23.72 14.94
N PRO A 505 4.41 -23.62 16.28
CA PRO A 505 5.58 -24.17 16.96
C PRO A 505 5.73 -25.69 16.80
N LEU A 506 4.61 -26.44 16.79
CA LEU A 506 4.63 -27.89 16.59
C LEU A 506 5.17 -28.26 15.19
N ILE A 507 4.74 -27.54 14.15
CA ILE A 507 5.20 -27.75 12.77
C ILE A 507 6.65 -27.31 12.62
N GLU A 508 7.05 -26.19 13.22
CA GLU A 508 8.44 -25.71 13.18
C GLU A 508 9.41 -26.73 13.79
N THR A 509 9.05 -27.33 14.93
CA THR A 509 9.91 -28.31 15.64
C THR A 509 9.87 -29.71 15.04
N HIS A 510 8.80 -30.06 14.30
CA HIS A 510 8.59 -31.40 13.75
C HIS A 510 8.20 -31.36 12.27
N LEU A 511 8.85 -30.50 11.47
CA LEU A 511 8.52 -30.37 10.05
C LEU A 511 8.62 -31.68 9.27
N PRO A 512 9.64 -32.54 9.48
CA PRO A 512 9.70 -33.85 8.83
C PRO A 512 8.52 -34.76 9.16
N ALA A 513 7.96 -34.65 10.38
CA ALA A 513 6.77 -35.41 10.78
C ALA A 513 5.55 -35.08 9.93
N VAL A 514 5.37 -33.81 9.56
CA VAL A 514 4.23 -33.36 8.74
C VAL A 514 4.31 -33.98 7.35
N ILE A 515 5.50 -33.98 6.73
CA ILE A 515 5.74 -34.60 5.43
C ILE A 515 5.57 -36.13 5.52
N ALA A 516 6.10 -36.75 6.57
CA ALA A 516 5.93 -38.17 6.84
C ALA A 516 4.44 -38.52 7.02
N LEU A 517 3.65 -37.69 7.68
CA LEU A 517 2.22 -37.92 7.88
C LEU A 517 1.45 -37.91 6.55
N VAL A 518 1.70 -36.93 5.69
CA VAL A 518 1.04 -36.82 4.37
C VAL A 518 1.34 -38.04 3.48
N THR A 519 2.51 -38.66 3.64
CA THR A 519 2.96 -39.80 2.82
C THR A 519 2.62 -41.15 3.44
N LEU A 520 2.90 -41.36 4.73
CA LEU A 520 2.69 -42.63 5.43
C LEU A 520 1.20 -42.93 5.66
N LEU A 521 0.38 -41.91 5.88
CA LEU A 521 -1.03 -42.12 6.20
C LEU A 521 -1.82 -42.77 5.05
N PRO A 522 -1.79 -42.27 3.80
CA PRO A 522 -2.44 -42.95 2.68
C PRO A 522 -1.92 -44.38 2.47
N VAL A 523 -0.59 -44.57 2.57
CA VAL A 523 0.04 -45.88 2.41
C VAL A 523 -0.44 -46.86 3.48
N ALA A 524 -0.50 -46.43 4.74
CA ALA A 524 -0.96 -47.26 5.85
C ALA A 524 -2.45 -47.60 5.75
N VAL A 525 -3.28 -46.67 5.27
CA VAL A 525 -4.71 -46.93 5.02
C VAL A 525 -4.87 -47.99 3.92
N ILE A 526 -4.14 -47.87 2.81
CA ILE A 526 -4.18 -48.85 1.72
C ILE A 526 -3.65 -50.22 2.20
N ALA A 527 -2.54 -50.23 2.95
CA ALA A 527 -1.96 -51.45 3.49
C ALA A 527 -2.91 -52.14 4.48
N THR A 528 -3.59 -51.37 5.33
CA THR A 528 -4.60 -51.89 6.27
C THR A 528 -5.79 -52.45 5.52
N ALA A 529 -6.29 -51.74 4.51
CA ALA A 529 -7.39 -52.20 3.66
C ALA A 529 -7.01 -53.51 2.95
N PHE A 530 -5.81 -53.60 2.37
CA PHE A 530 -5.30 -54.83 1.76
C PHE A 530 -5.19 -55.97 2.77
N GLY A 531 -4.62 -55.71 3.95
CA GLY A 531 -4.52 -56.67 5.05
C GLY A 531 -5.89 -57.19 5.49
N TRP A 532 -6.89 -56.31 5.57
CA TRP A 532 -8.27 -56.66 5.89
C TRP A 532 -8.84 -57.66 4.88
N THR A 533 -8.60 -57.49 3.57
CA THR A 533 -9.08 -58.43 2.54
C THR A 533 -8.51 -59.84 2.67
N LYS A 534 -7.32 -59.99 3.28
CA LYS A 534 -6.65 -61.27 3.47
C LYS A 534 -7.06 -62.01 4.75
N LEU A 535 -7.80 -61.37 5.66
CA LEU A 535 -8.20 -61.98 6.92
C LEU A 535 -9.27 -63.09 6.74
N PRO A 536 -9.27 -64.13 7.61
CA PRO A 536 -10.31 -65.16 7.65
C PRO A 536 -11.72 -64.56 7.75
N ALA A 537 -12.69 -65.17 7.06
CA ALA A 537 -14.08 -64.69 7.03
C ALA A 537 -14.69 -64.55 8.45
N SER A 538 -14.30 -65.41 9.39
CA SER A 538 -14.75 -65.37 10.79
C SER A 538 -14.44 -64.04 11.50
N ILE A 539 -13.33 -63.38 11.15
CA ILE A 539 -12.92 -62.10 11.74
C ILE A 539 -13.59 -60.93 10.99
N ARG A 540 -13.70 -61.03 9.66
CA ARG A 540 -14.33 -59.98 8.85
C ARG A 540 -15.80 -59.79 9.16
N HIS A 541 -16.54 -60.87 9.39
CA HIS A 541 -17.97 -60.81 9.72
C HIS A 541 -18.28 -60.37 11.16
N LEU A 542 -17.25 -60.19 12.00
CA LEU A 542 -17.43 -59.66 13.36
C LEU A 542 -17.80 -58.18 13.35
N ILE A 543 -17.42 -57.46 12.29
CA ILE A 543 -17.68 -56.03 12.11
C ILE A 543 -18.87 -55.87 11.17
N PRO A 544 -19.95 -55.16 11.57
CA PRO A 544 -21.07 -54.88 10.69
C PRO A 544 -20.68 -54.09 9.44
N ASP A 545 -21.40 -54.31 8.34
CA ASP A 545 -21.20 -53.55 7.12
C ASP A 545 -21.41 -52.04 7.37
N GLY A 546 -20.53 -51.22 6.80
CA GLY A 546 -20.52 -49.76 6.99
C GLY A 546 -19.78 -49.25 8.24
N TRP A 547 -19.25 -50.12 9.10
CA TRP A 547 -18.46 -49.73 10.30
C TRP A 547 -16.94 -49.70 10.06
N HIS A 548 -16.50 -49.96 8.83
CA HIS A 548 -15.08 -50.09 8.46
C HIS A 548 -14.21 -48.86 8.78
N SER A 549 -14.79 -47.65 8.81
CA SER A 549 -14.06 -46.42 9.16
C SER A 549 -13.56 -46.41 10.60
N ILE A 550 -14.25 -47.08 11.53
CA ILE A 550 -13.82 -47.16 12.93
C ILE A 550 -12.54 -47.99 13.06
N LEU A 551 -12.37 -49.02 12.23
CA LEU A 551 -11.17 -49.85 12.21
C LEU A 551 -9.93 -49.07 11.78
N LEU A 552 -10.10 -48.00 11.00
CA LEU A 552 -9.00 -47.14 10.59
C LEU A 552 -8.57 -46.16 11.68
N ILE A 553 -9.41 -45.84 12.67
CA ILE A 553 -9.08 -44.85 13.71
C ILE A 553 -7.79 -45.20 14.46
N PRO A 554 -7.60 -46.43 15.00
CA PRO A 554 -6.35 -46.80 15.67
C PRO A 554 -5.14 -46.72 14.73
N VAL A 555 -5.31 -47.02 13.44
CA VAL A 555 -4.24 -46.92 12.45
C VAL A 555 -3.84 -45.47 12.22
N VAL A 556 -4.82 -44.57 12.04
CA VAL A 556 -4.56 -43.13 11.88
C VAL A 556 -3.82 -42.57 13.10
N LEU A 557 -4.29 -42.90 14.31
CA LEU A 557 -3.64 -42.47 15.55
C LEU A 557 -2.22 -43.01 15.70
N PHE A 558 -2.01 -44.30 15.38
CA PHE A 558 -0.70 -44.92 15.43
C PHE A 558 0.27 -44.31 14.42
N ILE A 559 -0.15 -44.10 13.17
CA ILE A 559 0.69 -43.48 12.14
C ILE A 559 0.97 -42.03 12.47
N GLY A 560 -0.02 -41.29 13.02
CA GLY A 560 0.18 -39.96 13.56
C GLY A 560 1.29 -39.93 14.61
N TRP A 561 1.15 -40.74 15.66
CA TRP A 561 2.16 -40.87 16.71
C TRP A 561 3.52 -41.29 16.15
N LEU A 562 3.56 -42.27 15.25
CA LEU A 562 4.78 -42.78 14.64
C LEU A 562 5.51 -41.69 13.85
N SER A 563 4.81 -40.91 13.02
CA SER A 563 5.40 -39.83 12.23
C SER A 563 6.11 -38.78 13.09
N PHE A 564 5.51 -38.41 14.23
CA PHE A 564 6.16 -37.50 15.18
C PHE A 564 7.31 -38.17 15.94
N ALA A 565 7.16 -39.45 16.33
CA ALA A 565 8.19 -40.19 17.05
C ALA A 565 9.47 -40.40 16.23
N ILE A 566 9.36 -40.55 14.90
CA ILE A 566 10.51 -40.73 14.00
C ILE A 566 11.07 -39.41 13.43
N SER A 567 10.44 -38.27 13.73
CA SER A 567 10.77 -36.98 13.12
C SER A 567 12.23 -36.58 13.33
N GLY A 568 12.75 -36.73 14.56
CA GLY A 568 14.13 -36.35 14.88
C GLY A 568 15.15 -37.24 14.17
N GLN A 569 14.82 -38.52 13.95
CA GLN A 569 15.66 -39.45 13.21
C GLN A 569 15.68 -39.10 11.72
N ILE A 570 14.53 -38.74 11.14
CA ILE A 570 14.48 -38.24 9.76
C ILE A 570 15.31 -36.96 9.63
N GLU A 571 15.19 -36.04 10.57
CA GLU A 571 15.96 -34.79 10.57
C GLU A 571 17.48 -35.02 10.60
N LEU A 572 17.94 -35.91 11.47
CA LEU A 572 19.35 -36.27 11.56
C LEU A 572 19.86 -37.00 10.32
N TRP A 573 19.08 -37.92 9.75
CA TRP A 573 19.53 -38.77 8.64
C TRP A 573 19.43 -38.09 7.27
N VAL A 574 18.47 -37.18 7.08
CA VAL A 574 18.17 -36.59 5.76
C VAL A 574 18.62 -35.14 5.67
N PHE A 575 18.61 -34.39 6.78
CA PHE A 575 18.80 -32.94 6.78
C PHE A 575 19.95 -32.46 7.68
N ASP A 576 20.89 -33.36 7.99
CA ASP A 576 22.08 -33.08 8.82
C ASP A 576 21.75 -32.43 10.19
N GLY A 577 20.57 -32.77 10.74
CA GLY A 577 20.14 -32.33 12.07
C GLY A 577 19.44 -30.96 12.13
N ASN A 578 19.28 -30.23 11.02
CA ASN A 578 18.46 -29.03 10.99
C ASN A 578 17.77 -28.84 9.63
N VAL A 579 16.50 -29.24 9.56
CA VAL A 579 15.70 -29.13 8.33
C VAL A 579 15.55 -27.69 7.85
N ARG A 580 15.44 -26.71 8.76
CA ARG A 580 15.24 -25.30 8.40
C ARG A 580 16.48 -24.70 7.76
N GLN A 581 17.65 -25.01 8.34
CA GLN A 581 18.92 -24.58 7.76
C GLN A 581 19.15 -25.22 6.39
N TYR A 582 18.79 -26.49 6.21
CA TYR A 582 18.84 -27.13 4.90
C TYR A 582 17.90 -26.44 3.89
N LEU A 583 16.65 -26.14 4.28
CA LEU A 583 15.71 -25.43 3.41
C LEU A 583 16.27 -24.06 2.97
N THR A 584 16.86 -23.30 3.89
CA THR A 584 17.37 -21.96 3.59
C THR A 584 18.67 -21.98 2.79
N ASN A 585 19.65 -22.81 3.18
CA ASN A 585 20.98 -22.79 2.56
C ASN A 585 21.05 -23.58 1.25
N GLU A 586 20.38 -24.74 1.16
CA GLU A 586 20.48 -25.64 0.00
C GLU A 586 19.34 -25.42 -1.01
N LEU A 587 18.13 -25.08 -0.54
CA LEU A 587 16.96 -24.86 -1.40
C LEU A 587 16.61 -23.39 -1.59
N GLY A 588 17.26 -22.46 -0.88
CA GLY A 588 16.95 -21.02 -0.94
C GLY A 588 15.55 -20.67 -0.39
N LEU A 589 14.93 -21.56 0.39
CA LEU A 589 13.59 -21.37 0.94
C LEU A 589 13.69 -20.85 2.37
N THR A 590 13.18 -19.65 2.60
CA THR A 590 13.01 -19.11 3.95
C THR A 590 11.84 -19.79 4.66
N PHE A 591 11.99 -19.99 5.96
CA PHE A 591 10.98 -20.63 6.81
C PHE A 591 10.57 -19.68 7.94
N ASP A 592 9.31 -19.26 7.90
CA ASP A 592 8.67 -18.51 8.98
C ASP A 592 7.91 -19.49 9.88
N GLN A 593 7.97 -19.28 11.21
CA GLN A 593 7.18 -20.09 12.16
C GLN A 593 5.67 -19.98 11.87
N ARG A 594 5.19 -18.77 11.56
CA ARG A 594 3.83 -18.48 11.14
C ARG A 594 3.79 -18.37 9.62
N ASN A 595 3.20 -19.36 8.96
CA ASN A 595 3.32 -19.51 7.52
C ASN A 595 2.03 -20.02 6.86
N SER A 596 2.08 -20.14 5.54
CA SER A 596 0.96 -20.53 4.69
C SER A 596 0.52 -21.98 4.89
N LEU A 597 1.42 -22.89 5.28
CA LEU A 597 1.08 -24.27 5.62
C LEU A 597 0.20 -24.33 6.89
N VAL A 598 0.59 -23.62 7.95
CA VAL A 598 -0.19 -23.54 9.21
C VAL A 598 -1.59 -23.02 8.92
N VAL A 599 -1.68 -21.97 8.10
CA VAL A 599 -2.95 -21.35 7.72
C VAL A 599 -3.78 -22.30 6.87
N GLY A 600 -3.20 -22.95 5.87
CA GLY A 600 -3.89 -23.94 5.04
C GLY A 600 -4.53 -25.06 5.87
N ILE A 601 -3.84 -25.56 6.90
CA ILE A 601 -4.37 -26.59 7.80
C ILE A 601 -5.51 -26.03 8.67
N ALA A 602 -5.28 -24.92 9.39
CA ALA A 602 -6.24 -24.36 10.33
C ALA A 602 -7.52 -23.85 9.63
N MET A 603 -7.33 -23.15 8.52
CA MET A 603 -8.40 -22.60 7.69
C MET A 603 -9.12 -23.71 6.92
N GLY A 604 -8.38 -24.69 6.40
CA GLY A 604 -8.97 -25.88 5.80
C GLY A 604 -9.88 -26.61 6.78
N PHE A 605 -9.44 -26.81 8.03
CA PHE A 605 -10.25 -27.38 9.11
C PHE A 605 -11.56 -26.59 9.35
N ALA A 606 -11.50 -25.25 9.32
CA ALA A 606 -12.66 -24.39 9.51
C ALA A 606 -13.66 -24.38 8.33
N VAL A 607 -13.23 -24.80 7.14
CA VAL A 607 -14.04 -24.82 5.92
C VAL A 607 -14.59 -26.22 5.60
N ILE A 608 -13.96 -27.29 6.11
CA ILE A 608 -14.40 -28.68 5.93
C ILE A 608 -15.90 -28.87 6.25
N PRO A 609 -16.45 -28.40 7.39
CA PRO A 609 -17.85 -28.62 7.75
C PRO A 609 -18.84 -28.10 6.70
N THR A 610 -18.60 -26.89 6.19
CA THR A 610 -19.44 -26.24 5.19
C THR A 610 -19.46 -27.04 3.89
N ILE A 611 -18.29 -27.46 3.39
CA ILE A 611 -18.20 -28.28 2.17
C ILE A 611 -18.82 -29.66 2.41
N PHE A 612 -18.53 -30.29 3.55
CA PHE A 612 -18.99 -31.62 3.88
C PHE A 612 -20.52 -31.69 3.96
N SER A 613 -21.17 -30.82 4.74
CA SER A 613 -22.61 -30.91 5.00
C SER A 613 -23.40 -30.74 3.69
N ILE A 614 -23.05 -29.75 2.87
CA ILE A 614 -23.72 -29.48 1.59
C ILE A 614 -23.44 -30.60 0.57
N ALA A 615 -22.20 -31.09 0.48
CA ALA A 615 -21.86 -32.18 -0.44
C ALA A 615 -22.54 -33.51 -0.02
N GLU A 616 -22.64 -33.78 1.27
CA GLU A 616 -23.30 -34.96 1.82
C GLU A 616 -24.80 -34.95 1.50
N ASP A 617 -25.46 -33.81 1.71
CA ASP A 617 -26.88 -33.64 1.35
C ASP A 617 -27.10 -33.77 -0.16
N ALA A 618 -26.19 -33.26 -0.99
CA ALA A 618 -26.26 -33.40 -2.44
C ALA A 618 -26.20 -34.87 -2.87
N VAL A 619 -25.28 -35.65 -2.30
CA VAL A 619 -25.13 -37.09 -2.58
C VAL A 619 -26.32 -37.88 -2.05
N PHE A 620 -26.79 -37.57 -0.84
CA PHE A 620 -27.91 -38.28 -0.20
C PHE A 620 -29.26 -37.98 -0.86
N SER A 621 -29.41 -36.82 -1.49
CA SER A 621 -30.63 -36.41 -2.21
C SER A 621 -30.80 -37.07 -3.58
N VAL A 622 -29.78 -37.81 -4.07
CA VAL A 622 -29.90 -38.54 -5.33
C VAL A 622 -31.03 -39.59 -5.22
N PRO A 623 -32.00 -39.60 -6.14
CA PRO A 623 -33.13 -40.51 -6.04
C PRO A 623 -32.71 -41.99 -6.01
N LYS A 624 -33.13 -42.73 -4.98
CA LYS A 624 -32.77 -44.15 -4.78
C LYS A 624 -33.15 -45.07 -5.95
N HIS A 625 -34.12 -44.70 -6.77
CA HIS A 625 -34.49 -45.51 -7.94
C HIS A 625 -33.40 -45.50 -9.02
N LEU A 626 -32.60 -44.42 -9.14
CA LEU A 626 -31.47 -44.35 -10.06
C LEU A 626 -30.33 -45.28 -9.60
N SER A 627 -30.00 -45.25 -8.30
CA SER A 627 -28.98 -46.12 -7.73
C SER A 627 -29.41 -47.60 -7.76
N ASN A 628 -30.65 -47.90 -7.38
CA ASN A 628 -31.17 -49.27 -7.39
C ASN A 628 -31.31 -49.81 -8.82
N GLY A 629 -31.69 -48.97 -9.78
CA GLY A 629 -31.75 -49.34 -11.20
C GLY A 629 -30.37 -49.71 -11.76
N SER A 630 -29.34 -48.93 -11.43
CA SER A 630 -27.96 -49.25 -11.81
C SER A 630 -27.47 -50.58 -11.21
N LEU A 631 -27.71 -50.80 -9.91
CA LEU A 631 -27.37 -52.06 -9.24
C LEU A 631 -28.12 -53.26 -9.81
N ALA A 632 -29.39 -53.10 -10.20
CA ALA A 632 -30.21 -54.14 -10.82
C ALA A 632 -29.69 -54.56 -12.21
N LEU A 633 -28.97 -53.67 -12.92
CA LEU A 633 -28.29 -53.97 -14.17
C LEU A 633 -26.93 -54.69 -13.97
N GLY A 634 -26.59 -55.06 -12.73
CA GLY A 634 -25.34 -55.76 -12.40
C GLY A 634 -24.13 -54.84 -12.18
N ALA A 635 -24.33 -53.53 -12.09
CA ALA A 635 -23.27 -52.61 -11.73
C ALA A 635 -22.81 -52.81 -10.27
N THR A 636 -21.52 -52.63 -10.02
CA THR A 636 -20.98 -52.61 -8.65
C THR A 636 -21.33 -51.28 -7.94
N GLN A 637 -21.34 -51.27 -6.61
CA GLN A 637 -21.55 -50.03 -5.83
C GLN A 637 -20.59 -48.90 -6.22
N TRP A 638 -19.33 -49.23 -6.55
CA TRP A 638 -18.36 -48.24 -7.04
C TRP A 638 -18.74 -47.69 -8.41
N GLN A 639 -19.16 -48.54 -9.35
CA GLN A 639 -19.64 -48.11 -10.67
C GLN A 639 -20.91 -47.25 -10.55
N THR A 640 -21.88 -47.65 -9.73
CA THR A 640 -23.08 -46.87 -9.48
C THR A 640 -22.74 -45.52 -8.84
N LEU A 641 -21.80 -45.47 -7.91
CA LEU A 641 -21.32 -44.21 -7.33
C LEU A 641 -20.74 -43.28 -8.40
N VAL A 642 -19.75 -43.76 -9.16
CA VAL A 642 -19.00 -42.93 -10.11
C VAL A 642 -19.87 -42.46 -11.28
N TYR A 643 -20.65 -43.37 -11.88
CA TYR A 643 -21.34 -43.09 -13.13
C TYR A 643 -22.77 -42.58 -12.96
N VAL A 644 -23.40 -42.77 -11.79
CA VAL A 644 -24.78 -42.34 -11.55
C VAL A 644 -24.82 -41.31 -10.43
N VAL A 645 -24.40 -41.68 -9.22
CA VAL A 645 -24.62 -40.84 -8.04
C VAL A 645 -23.79 -39.56 -8.08
N LEU A 646 -22.48 -39.64 -8.30
CA LEU A 646 -21.61 -38.46 -8.36
C LEU A 646 -21.94 -37.56 -9.55
N LEU A 647 -22.35 -38.16 -10.67
CA LEU A 647 -22.78 -37.41 -11.85
C LEU A 647 -24.02 -36.58 -11.54
N THR A 648 -25.06 -37.19 -10.96
CA THR A 648 -26.30 -36.52 -10.56
C THR A 648 -26.07 -35.51 -9.42
N ALA A 649 -25.19 -35.80 -8.46
CA ALA A 649 -24.87 -34.92 -7.34
C ALA A 649 -23.89 -33.78 -7.67
N SER A 650 -23.22 -33.83 -8.84
CA SER A 650 -22.15 -32.90 -9.21
C SER A 650 -22.50 -31.40 -9.11
N PRO A 651 -23.72 -30.92 -9.45
CA PRO A 651 -24.06 -29.50 -9.26
C PRO A 651 -24.06 -29.10 -7.76
N GLY A 652 -24.50 -30.00 -6.88
CA GLY A 652 -24.54 -29.77 -5.44
C GLY A 652 -23.14 -29.82 -4.82
N ILE A 653 -22.30 -30.79 -5.21
CA ILE A 653 -20.90 -30.88 -4.75
C ILE A 653 -20.11 -29.64 -5.19
N PHE A 654 -20.28 -29.19 -6.43
CA PHE A 654 -19.64 -27.97 -6.91
C PHE A 654 -20.09 -26.74 -6.09
N SER A 655 -21.39 -26.64 -5.79
CA SER A 655 -21.91 -25.56 -4.94
C SER A 655 -21.29 -25.58 -3.54
N ALA A 656 -21.10 -26.76 -2.96
CA ALA A 656 -20.46 -26.93 -1.66
C ALA A 656 -19.02 -26.40 -1.66
N VAL A 657 -18.24 -26.78 -2.67
CA VAL A 657 -16.85 -26.32 -2.84
C VAL A 657 -16.79 -24.80 -2.98
N MET A 658 -17.67 -24.21 -3.79
CA MET A 658 -17.68 -22.77 -4.01
C MET A 658 -18.11 -21.97 -2.77
N MET A 659 -19.07 -22.47 -1.99
CA MET A 659 -19.41 -21.87 -0.69
C MET A 659 -18.24 -21.95 0.28
N GLY A 660 -17.50 -23.06 0.29
CA GLY A 660 -16.27 -23.20 1.06
C GLY A 660 -15.19 -22.20 0.63
N LEU A 661 -14.99 -22.02 -0.68
CA LEU A 661 -14.06 -21.02 -1.22
C LEU A 661 -14.43 -19.60 -0.81
N GLY A 662 -15.72 -19.23 -0.90
CA GLY A 662 -16.19 -17.91 -0.49
C GLY A 662 -15.93 -17.63 0.99
N ARG A 663 -16.16 -18.62 1.86
CA ARG A 663 -15.82 -18.55 3.30
C ARG A 663 -14.31 -18.42 3.52
N ALA A 664 -13.51 -19.19 2.77
CA ALA A 664 -12.06 -19.13 2.84
C ALA A 664 -11.53 -17.73 2.47
N VAL A 665 -11.96 -17.18 1.35
CA VAL A 665 -11.52 -15.85 0.89
C VAL A 665 -11.84 -14.75 1.92
N GLY A 666 -12.96 -14.87 2.63
CA GLY A 666 -13.37 -13.93 3.67
C GLY A 666 -12.82 -14.22 5.07
N GLU A 667 -11.93 -15.20 5.24
CA GLU A 667 -11.42 -15.58 6.56
C GLU A 667 -10.42 -14.52 7.08
N THR A 668 -10.80 -13.88 8.18
CA THR A 668 -10.01 -12.79 8.78
C THR A 668 -9.14 -13.28 9.93
N MET A 669 -9.71 -14.06 10.86
CA MET A 669 -9.13 -14.24 12.19
C MET A 669 -8.07 -15.34 12.23
N ILE A 670 -8.29 -16.43 11.48
CA ILE A 670 -7.27 -17.48 11.36
C ILE A 670 -6.02 -16.90 10.70
N VAL A 671 -6.21 -16.15 9.61
CA VAL A 671 -5.11 -15.55 8.86
C VAL A 671 -4.34 -14.55 9.72
N LEU A 672 -5.05 -13.63 10.39
CA LEU A 672 -4.45 -12.61 11.25
C LEU A 672 -3.53 -13.20 12.33
N MET A 673 -3.92 -14.34 12.90
CA MET A 673 -3.19 -14.96 14.01
C MET A 673 -2.08 -15.91 13.55
N ALA A 674 -2.19 -16.51 12.36
CA ALA A 674 -1.34 -17.64 11.94
C ALA A 674 -0.38 -17.34 10.78
N THR A 675 -0.48 -16.21 10.08
CA THR A 675 0.33 -15.90 8.87
C THR A 675 1.58 -15.04 9.12
N GLY A 676 1.74 -14.43 10.29
CA GLY A 676 2.80 -13.44 10.53
C GLY A 676 2.52 -12.05 9.94
N ASN A 677 1.48 -11.89 9.09
CA ASN A 677 1.01 -10.63 8.50
C ASN A 677 2.02 -9.85 7.65
N THR A 678 2.95 -10.54 7.00
CA THR A 678 3.93 -9.91 6.11
C THR A 678 3.43 -9.93 4.65
N PRO A 679 3.35 -8.78 3.94
CA PRO A 679 2.83 -8.69 2.58
C PRO A 679 3.86 -9.13 1.53
N ILE A 680 4.31 -10.39 1.60
CA ILE A 680 5.29 -10.98 0.66
C ILE A 680 4.54 -11.73 -0.46
N MET A 681 5.04 -11.63 -1.69
CA MET A 681 4.47 -12.28 -2.88
C MET A 681 5.26 -13.51 -3.33
N ASP A 682 5.34 -14.50 -2.45
CA ASP A 682 5.99 -15.79 -2.74
C ASP A 682 4.97 -16.92 -2.62
N TRP A 683 5.03 -17.93 -3.49
CA TRP A 683 4.22 -19.15 -3.44
C TRP A 683 4.80 -20.22 -2.49
N SER A 684 5.87 -19.92 -1.77
CA SER A 684 6.40 -20.81 -0.73
C SER A 684 5.33 -21.06 0.36
N ILE A 685 5.12 -22.34 0.68
CA ILE A 685 4.24 -22.76 1.78
C ILE A 685 4.82 -22.42 3.16
N PHE A 686 6.13 -22.16 3.23
CA PHE A 686 6.87 -21.93 4.47
C PHE A 686 6.99 -20.45 4.85
N GLN A 687 6.50 -19.55 4.00
CA GLN A 687 6.46 -18.12 4.30
C GLN A 687 5.07 -17.65 4.71
N GLY A 688 5.05 -16.52 5.40
CA GLY A 688 3.85 -15.77 5.73
C GLY A 688 3.10 -15.18 4.52
N MET A 689 2.05 -14.44 4.83
CA MET A 689 1.30 -13.62 3.87
C MET A 689 0.45 -12.59 4.62
N ARG A 690 -0.04 -11.59 3.91
CA ARG A 690 -1.05 -10.64 4.42
C ARG A 690 -2.27 -10.70 3.51
N THR A 691 -3.48 -10.80 4.05
CA THR A 691 -4.72 -10.83 3.24
C THR A 691 -5.43 -9.49 3.30
N LEU A 692 -6.33 -9.22 2.35
CA LEU A 692 -7.20 -8.03 2.35
C LEU A 692 -7.97 -7.92 3.66
N ALA A 693 -8.60 -9.02 4.09
CA ALA A 693 -9.40 -9.06 5.31
C ALA A 693 -8.56 -8.79 6.58
N ALA A 694 -7.40 -9.43 6.71
CA ALA A 694 -6.49 -9.20 7.83
C ALA A 694 -5.91 -7.78 7.82
N ASN A 695 -5.58 -7.24 6.65
CA ASN A 695 -5.09 -5.88 6.49
C ASN A 695 -6.10 -4.85 7.00
N ILE A 696 -7.36 -4.97 6.55
CA ILE A 696 -8.47 -4.11 7.00
C ILE A 696 -8.65 -4.21 8.51
N ALA A 697 -8.66 -5.43 9.07
CA ALA A 697 -8.89 -5.62 10.51
C ALA A 697 -7.80 -5.01 11.40
N VAL A 698 -6.54 -5.00 10.93
CA VAL A 698 -5.40 -4.47 11.69
C VAL A 698 -5.28 -2.96 11.56
N GLU A 699 -5.39 -2.42 10.35
CA GLU A 699 -5.03 -1.02 10.10
C GLU A 699 -6.22 -0.06 10.19
N MET A 700 -7.46 -0.54 10.04
CA MET A 700 -8.63 0.34 10.10
C MET A 700 -8.80 1.04 11.46
N PRO A 701 -8.58 0.39 12.62
CA PRO A 701 -8.65 1.06 13.91
C PRO A 701 -7.57 2.14 14.12
N GLU A 702 -6.42 2.02 13.45
CA GLU A 702 -5.26 2.90 13.60
C GLU A 702 -5.24 4.05 12.58
N SER A 703 -6.05 3.96 11.51
CA SER A 703 -6.09 4.96 10.45
C SER A 703 -6.92 6.20 10.82
N GLU A 704 -6.40 7.40 10.53
CA GLU A 704 -7.14 8.65 10.71
C GLU A 704 -8.32 8.73 9.73
N VAL A 705 -9.50 9.08 10.24
CA VAL A 705 -10.73 9.18 9.45
C VAL A 705 -10.58 10.24 8.35
N GLY A 706 -10.79 9.84 7.10
CA GLY A 706 -10.72 10.73 5.94
C GLY A 706 -9.34 10.80 5.29
N SER A 707 -8.30 10.24 5.91
CA SER A 707 -6.97 10.12 5.31
C SER A 707 -6.96 9.23 4.07
N SER A 708 -5.93 9.36 3.23
CA SER A 708 -5.72 8.48 2.07
C SER A 708 -5.64 7.02 2.49
N HIS A 709 -4.91 6.72 3.58
CA HIS A 709 -4.78 5.37 4.13
C HIS A 709 -6.16 4.79 4.51
N TYR A 710 -6.98 5.53 5.24
CA TYR A 710 -8.34 5.13 5.60
C TYR A 710 -9.18 4.79 4.36
N ARG A 711 -9.18 5.67 3.34
CA ARG A 711 -9.95 5.44 2.11
C ARG A 711 -9.44 4.26 1.29
N ILE A 712 -8.13 4.02 1.27
CA ILE A 712 -7.55 2.84 0.60
C ILE A 712 -7.94 1.54 1.32
N LEU A 713 -8.07 1.53 2.65
CA LEU A 713 -8.60 0.36 3.37
C LEU A 713 -10.07 0.08 2.99
N PHE A 714 -10.87 1.12 2.78
CA PHE A 714 -12.22 0.98 2.22
C PHE A 714 -12.21 0.49 0.77
N LEU A 715 -11.23 0.94 -0.04
CA LEU A 715 -11.01 0.39 -1.38
C LEU A 715 -10.61 -1.09 -1.33
N ALA A 716 -9.76 -1.50 -0.39
CA ALA A 716 -9.41 -2.90 -0.18
C ALA A 716 -10.66 -3.73 0.21
N ALA A 717 -11.55 -3.18 1.05
CA ALA A 717 -12.84 -3.80 1.38
C ALA A 717 -13.75 -3.90 0.14
N PHE A 718 -13.76 -2.88 -0.71
CA PHE A 718 -14.49 -2.87 -1.97
C PHE A 718 -13.95 -3.90 -2.97
N VAL A 719 -12.63 -4.04 -3.09
CA VAL A 719 -11.97 -5.08 -3.89
C VAL A 719 -12.35 -6.47 -3.38
N LEU A 720 -12.30 -6.69 -2.06
CA LEU A 720 -12.73 -7.96 -1.46
C LEU A 720 -14.22 -8.24 -1.72
N PHE A 721 -15.07 -7.22 -1.64
CA PHE A 721 -16.50 -7.33 -1.96
C PHE A 721 -16.71 -7.70 -3.43
N ILE A 722 -16.05 -7.03 -4.37
CA ILE A 722 -16.12 -7.36 -5.81
C ILE A 722 -15.64 -8.78 -6.04
N PHE A 723 -14.51 -9.16 -5.45
CA PHE A 723 -13.94 -10.49 -5.58
C PHE A 723 -14.94 -11.56 -5.10
N THR A 724 -15.46 -11.43 -3.88
CA THR A 724 -16.46 -12.36 -3.34
C THR A 724 -17.75 -12.39 -4.17
N PHE A 725 -18.21 -11.24 -4.65
CA PHE A 725 -19.36 -11.13 -5.54
C PHE A 725 -19.15 -11.87 -6.87
N VAL A 726 -17.98 -11.70 -7.50
CA VAL A 726 -17.62 -12.36 -8.77
C VAL A 726 -17.55 -13.87 -8.57
N PHE A 727 -16.87 -14.35 -7.53
CA PHE A 727 -16.77 -15.79 -7.25
C PHE A 727 -18.12 -16.43 -6.94
N ASN A 728 -18.94 -15.77 -6.12
CA ASN A 728 -20.30 -16.25 -5.82
C ASN A 728 -21.19 -16.25 -7.07
N THR A 729 -21.08 -15.23 -7.92
CA THR A 729 -21.83 -15.16 -9.20
C THR A 729 -21.39 -16.27 -10.15
N LEU A 730 -20.08 -16.49 -10.31
CA LEU A 730 -19.54 -17.58 -11.12
C LEU A 730 -19.97 -18.95 -10.59
N ALA A 731 -19.97 -19.13 -9.27
CA ALA A 731 -20.45 -20.36 -8.63
C ALA A 731 -21.89 -20.68 -9.02
N GLU A 732 -22.76 -19.67 -8.92
CA GLU A 732 -24.18 -19.80 -9.27
C GLU A 732 -24.37 -20.10 -10.76
N PHE A 733 -23.64 -19.39 -11.62
CA PHE A 733 -23.69 -19.59 -13.07
C PHE A 733 -23.29 -21.03 -13.47
N VAL A 734 -22.18 -21.54 -12.93
CA VAL A 734 -21.73 -22.91 -13.19
C VAL A 734 -22.73 -23.93 -12.63
N ARG A 735 -23.29 -23.70 -11.44
CA ARG A 735 -24.32 -24.54 -10.84
C ARG A 735 -25.55 -24.69 -11.74
N GLN A 736 -26.05 -23.58 -12.28
CA GLN A 736 -27.21 -23.59 -13.19
C GLN A 736 -26.91 -24.39 -14.45
N ARG A 737 -25.77 -24.13 -15.08
CA ARG A 737 -25.33 -24.84 -16.30
C ARG A 737 -25.19 -26.35 -16.09
N LEU A 738 -24.63 -26.77 -14.96
CA LEU A 738 -24.51 -28.20 -14.62
C LEU A 738 -25.89 -28.83 -14.38
N ARG A 739 -26.79 -28.13 -13.69
CA ARG A 739 -28.16 -28.61 -13.45
C ARG A 739 -28.93 -28.79 -14.75
N GLU A 740 -28.88 -27.83 -15.67
CA GLU A 740 -29.53 -27.93 -16.98
C GLU A 740 -29.00 -29.14 -17.77
N LYS A 741 -27.67 -29.26 -17.88
CA LYS A 741 -27.02 -30.37 -18.59
C LYS A 741 -27.49 -31.74 -18.09
N TYR A 742 -27.58 -31.93 -16.77
CA TYR A 742 -27.91 -33.22 -16.17
C TYR A 742 -29.40 -33.42 -15.86
N SER A 743 -30.24 -32.38 -15.92
CA SER A 743 -31.70 -32.53 -15.84
C SER A 743 -32.33 -33.18 -17.08
N SER A 744 -31.58 -33.26 -18.17
CA SER A 744 -31.98 -33.86 -19.45
C SER A 744 -31.59 -35.33 -19.61
N MET A 745 -30.83 -35.88 -18.64
CA MET A 745 -30.49 -37.30 -18.52
C MET A 745 -31.33 -37.93 -17.41
#